data_AF-A0A4Q4QZA4-F1
#
_entry.id   AF-A0A4Q4QZA4-F1
#
_cell.length_a   1.000
_cell.length_b   1.000
_cell.length_c   1.000
_cell.angle_alpha   90.00
_cell.angle_beta   90.00
_cell.angle_gamma   90.00
#
_symmetry.space_group_name_H-M   'P 1'
#
loop_
_entity.id
_entity.type
_entity.pdbx_description
1 polymer ?
#
loop_
_entity_poly.entity_id
_entity_poly.type
_entity_poly.pdbx_seq_one_letter_code
_entity_poly.pdbx_strand_id
1 'polypeptide(L)'
;MEGAFTHMGNHLVSDSAATINAGDVDEGILDGDLSRGGLSRRRRADDDEEYDEDDLESMASMPVGGRNGQSAMRAEDAEVELPAHACAYCGIHNAGSVVKCLACSKWFCSARGNSSSSHIINHLVRARHKEVQLHPASSLGDTTLECYNCGTKNVFLLGFIPAKSDTVVVLLCRQPCAAMPSQKDMNWDTSRWQPLIEDRSFLPWLVPAPTDQEQLRARHLSPQTIAKLEELWKDNANATIADLEKGAGQEEVIAKVLLRYDDAFQYQNVFGPLVKIEADYDRKLKESQSQDNLVVRWDMALNNKHTASFILPKLELGDVKLAVGDEMRLRYTGELRPHWEGVGYVIKIPNNQSDEVTIELRTKGDHKSVPTECTHNFSADYVWKATSFDRMQHAMKTFAIDEMSVSGYIFHRLLGHEVAAAPMKIQIPRKFSVPGLPELNASQINAVKSVLQKPLSLIQGPPGTGKTVTSATIIYHLCKISGSQVLVCAPSNVAVDQLCERIHLTGLKTVRVTAKSREDVESPVGFLSLHEQVRMNDTNVELNKLNQLKSDVGELSSQDEKKFKQLTRAAEREILNAADVICCTCVGAGDPRLSKMKFRTVLIDESTQSAEPECMIPLVLGCKQVVLVGDHQQLGPVIMNKKAATAGLNQSLFERLVILGCSPIRLQVQYRMHPCLSEFPSNMFYEGSLQNGVTMQERIRRDVDFPWPVVDSPMMFWSNLGAEEISASGTSYLNRTEAQNVEKIVTRFFKAGVQPGDIGIITPYEGQRSYVVSSMQATGSFKKENYKEVEVASVDAFQGREKDFIILSCVRSNDHQGIGFLSDPRRLNVALTRAKYGLVILGNPKVLSKHPLWHYLLLHFKERNCLVEGPLTNLQVSLLQFSRPKQTYRGPQRYQMAYQHANAMTSGRQAGFNGNKPRQEYNDNGSIVGYIPDDVSSVHSSALGGVGVPSNYPPMFSNFQESWPLPGRPNGKGKNGAPQSVAGESIAASELTDTRSDAPGGISLSGLSLNDYNKPTSLSQSDRLNRYVENTRQGPNVGTGFGAGRGLPRGLGGFEDDDARSVSTAFASQIGTGNNGYD
;
A
#
# COMPACT_ATOMS: atom_id res chain seq x y z
N MET A 1 9.59 44.62 -40.23
CA MET A 1 9.09 45.22 -41.48
C MET A 1 7.85 44.45 -41.90
N GLU A 2 7.03 45.08 -42.75
CA GLU A 2 5.71 44.73 -43.32
C GLU A 2 5.32 43.23 -43.36
N GLY A 3 4.04 42.83 -43.32
CA GLY A 3 2.90 43.36 -44.09
C GLY A 3 2.85 42.69 -45.48
N ALA A 4 1.72 42.28 -46.07
CA ALA A 4 0.32 42.43 -45.68
C ALA A 4 -0.61 41.42 -46.42
N PHE A 5 -1.83 41.22 -45.91
CA PHE A 5 -3.10 40.97 -46.62
C PHE A 5 -3.28 39.87 -47.71
N THR A 6 -4.13 38.87 -47.36
CA THR A 6 -5.32 38.35 -48.09
C THR A 6 -5.27 37.49 -49.38
N HIS A 7 -5.81 36.26 -49.23
CA HIS A 7 -6.82 35.54 -50.04
C HIS A 7 -6.57 34.95 -51.46
N MET A 8 -7.34 33.88 -51.72
CA MET A 8 -7.54 33.09 -52.96
C MET A 8 -6.35 32.21 -53.41
N GLY A 9 -6.55 30.98 -53.92
CA GLY A 9 -7.76 30.14 -54.02
C GLY A 9 -7.58 28.94 -54.99
N ASN A 10 -8.52 27.97 -54.97
CA ASN A 10 -8.76 26.93 -55.99
C ASN A 10 -7.71 25.78 -56.16
N HIS A 11 -8.02 24.54 -56.59
CA HIS A 11 -9.24 23.70 -56.48
C HIS A 11 -8.96 22.24 -56.98
N LEU A 12 -10.03 21.42 -57.14
CA LEU A 12 -10.12 20.10 -57.82
C LEU A 12 -9.60 18.90 -56.99
N VAL A 13 -10.25 17.71 -56.94
CA VAL A 13 -11.42 17.09 -57.63
C VAL A 13 -12.08 16.06 -56.65
N SER A 14 -13.22 15.36 -56.85
CA SER A 14 -14.25 15.23 -57.92
C SER A 14 -15.50 14.47 -57.39
N ASP A 15 -16.69 14.77 -57.92
CA ASP A 15 -17.87 13.88 -58.16
C ASP A 15 -18.58 13.09 -57.02
N SER A 16 -19.84 12.59 -57.14
CA SER A 16 -21.11 13.01 -57.82
C SER A 16 -22.19 11.91 -57.60
N ALA A 17 -23.52 12.07 -57.72
CA ALA A 17 -24.44 13.20 -57.49
C ALA A 17 -25.92 12.71 -57.61
N ALA A 18 -26.79 12.90 -56.61
CA ALA A 18 -28.25 12.66 -56.66
C ALA A 18 -28.96 13.49 -55.56
N THR A 19 -29.77 14.53 -55.81
CA THR A 19 -31.13 14.64 -56.43
C THR A 19 -32.29 14.12 -55.55
N ILE A 20 -33.44 14.79 -55.38
CA ILE A 20 -33.91 16.12 -55.84
C ILE A 20 -35.05 16.66 -54.93
N ASN A 21 -35.25 17.99 -54.96
CA ASN A 21 -36.45 18.82 -54.70
C ASN A 21 -36.41 19.83 -53.53
N ALA A 22 -37.07 20.96 -53.79
CA ALA A 22 -37.30 22.09 -52.90
C ALA A 22 -38.80 22.36 -52.72
N GLY A 23 -39.16 23.15 -51.72
CA GLY A 23 -40.51 23.65 -51.44
C GLY A 23 -40.39 24.85 -50.50
N ASP A 24 -41.25 25.86 -50.66
CA ASP A 24 -41.01 27.22 -50.18
C ASP A 24 -42.31 27.85 -49.61
N VAL A 25 -42.13 28.94 -48.84
CA VAL A 25 -43.11 29.95 -48.37
C VAL A 25 -44.40 29.60 -47.57
N ASP A 26 -44.46 30.26 -46.40
CA ASP A 26 -45.57 31.08 -45.85
C ASP A 26 -46.82 30.54 -45.11
N GLU A 27 -47.48 31.48 -44.43
CA GLU A 27 -48.64 31.31 -43.53
C GLU A 27 -49.99 31.07 -44.25
N GLY A 28 -50.95 30.48 -43.50
CA GLY A 28 -52.30 31.06 -43.47
C GLY A 28 -53.55 30.19 -43.73
N ILE A 29 -54.28 29.90 -42.64
CA ILE A 29 -55.69 30.33 -42.44
C ILE A 29 -56.85 29.68 -43.28
N LEU A 30 -57.81 29.09 -42.55
CA LEU A 30 -59.21 28.68 -42.92
C LEU A 30 -59.36 27.48 -43.90
N ASP A 31 -60.44 26.68 -43.88
CA ASP A 31 -61.71 26.65 -43.11
C ASP A 31 -61.97 25.22 -42.54
N GLY A 32 -62.86 24.98 -41.56
CA GLY A 32 -63.72 25.90 -40.80
C GLY A 32 -64.89 25.24 -40.04
N ASP A 33 -65.81 26.09 -39.58
CA ASP A 33 -67.20 25.85 -39.12
C ASP A 33 -67.54 25.41 -37.65
N LEU A 34 -68.75 25.83 -37.23
CA LEU A 34 -69.59 25.49 -36.06
C LEU A 34 -69.25 25.98 -34.63
N SER A 35 -69.46 27.28 -34.44
CA SER A 35 -70.49 27.84 -33.51
C SER A 35 -70.37 27.75 -31.98
N ARG A 36 -70.10 28.94 -31.36
CA ARG A 36 -70.70 29.54 -30.14
C ARG A 36 -70.66 28.76 -28.79
N GLY A 37 -70.21 29.32 -27.66
CA GLY A 37 -69.59 30.63 -27.33
C GLY A 37 -70.14 31.25 -26.02
N GLY A 38 -69.31 31.90 -25.17
CA GLY A 38 -69.80 32.43 -23.88
C GLY A 38 -68.83 33.08 -22.87
N LEU A 39 -68.12 34.16 -23.25
CA LEU A 39 -67.70 35.31 -22.40
C LEU A 39 -67.38 35.16 -20.87
N SER A 40 -66.09 35.31 -20.54
CA SER A 40 -65.54 36.42 -19.71
C SER A 40 -65.48 36.41 -18.15
N ARG A 41 -64.36 36.97 -17.64
CA ARG A 41 -64.10 37.64 -16.33
C ARG A 41 -63.98 36.84 -14.99
N ARG A 42 -62.73 36.89 -14.47
CA ARG A 42 -62.29 37.50 -13.17
C ARG A 42 -63.08 37.27 -11.86
N ARG A 43 -62.28 36.90 -10.84
CA ARG A 43 -62.27 37.30 -9.40
C ARG A 43 -63.09 36.51 -8.36
N ARG A 44 -62.33 36.17 -7.31
CA ARG A 44 -62.60 36.30 -5.85
C ARG A 44 -63.36 35.19 -5.11
N ALA A 45 -62.80 34.94 -3.92
CA ALA A 45 -63.47 34.83 -2.62
C ALA A 45 -64.05 33.47 -2.22
N ASP A 46 -63.62 33.02 -1.02
CA ASP A 46 -64.46 32.65 0.14
C ASP A 46 -65.39 31.42 -0.05
N ASP A 47 -65.64 30.53 0.91
CA ASP A 47 -65.14 30.34 2.29
C ASP A 47 -65.48 28.88 2.76
N ASP A 48 -65.00 28.48 3.95
CA ASP A 48 -65.64 27.57 4.94
C ASP A 48 -66.04 26.10 4.55
N GLU A 49 -65.58 25.09 5.32
CA GLU A 49 -66.32 24.34 6.37
C GLU A 49 -66.99 23.04 5.83
N GLU A 50 -67.22 21.95 6.57
CA GLU A 50 -66.64 21.40 7.82
C GLU A 50 -67.14 19.92 7.94
N TYR A 51 -66.55 19.10 8.84
CA TYR A 51 -67.13 17.87 9.42
C TYR A 51 -67.50 16.68 8.47
N ASP A 52 -67.63 15.42 8.90
CA ASP A 52 -67.44 14.87 10.26
C ASP A 52 -66.93 13.40 10.30
N GLU A 53 -66.61 13.00 11.54
CA GLU A 53 -66.74 11.70 12.23
C GLU A 53 -67.72 10.64 11.60
N ASP A 54 -67.60 9.32 11.85
CA ASP A 54 -66.72 8.55 12.74
C ASP A 54 -66.60 7.05 12.37
N ASP A 55 -65.94 6.29 13.26
CA ASP A 55 -66.16 4.86 13.57
C ASP A 55 -65.78 3.79 12.51
N LEU A 56 -65.34 2.58 12.86
CA LEU A 56 -64.53 1.98 13.93
C LEU A 56 -64.72 0.46 13.75
N GLU A 57 -63.67 -0.32 13.98
CA GLU A 57 -63.74 -1.74 14.39
C GLU A 57 -64.40 -2.81 13.44
N SER A 58 -64.18 -4.12 13.62
CA SER A 58 -62.98 -4.87 14.08
C SER A 58 -63.22 -6.37 13.84
N MET A 59 -62.14 -7.15 13.65
CA MET A 59 -62.11 -8.64 13.77
C MET A 59 -62.98 -9.44 12.75
N ALA A 60 -62.82 -10.76 12.56
CA ALA A 60 -61.59 -11.57 12.53
C ALA A 60 -61.83 -12.86 11.70
N SER A 61 -60.72 -13.47 11.28
CA SER A 61 -60.54 -14.80 10.65
C SER A 61 -61.57 -15.92 10.91
N MET A 62 -61.87 -16.73 9.88
CA MET A 62 -61.82 -18.23 9.86
C MET A 62 -62.08 -18.75 8.40
N PRO A 63 -61.76 -20.01 8.01
CA PRO A 63 -61.22 -20.30 6.67
C PRO A 63 -61.77 -21.55 5.92
N VAL A 64 -61.13 -21.85 4.77
CA VAL A 64 -61.15 -23.10 3.96
C VAL A 64 -62.35 -23.33 3.03
N GLY A 65 -62.07 -23.59 1.74
CA GLY A 65 -63.09 -24.00 0.76
C GLY A 65 -62.66 -23.92 -0.72
N GLY A 66 -61.56 -24.58 -1.10
CA GLY A 66 -60.99 -24.44 -2.45
C GLY A 66 -61.78 -25.14 -3.58
N ARG A 67 -61.91 -24.48 -4.73
CA ARG A 67 -62.28 -25.12 -6.02
C ARG A 67 -61.69 -24.33 -7.21
N ASN A 68 -61.32 -25.05 -8.27
CA ASN A 68 -60.60 -24.49 -9.41
C ASN A 68 -61.47 -23.58 -10.29
N GLY A 69 -60.91 -22.46 -10.74
CA GLY A 69 -61.46 -21.60 -11.79
C GLY A 69 -60.43 -20.57 -12.24
N GLN A 70 -60.03 -20.59 -13.52
CA GLN A 70 -59.06 -19.65 -14.06
C GLN A 70 -59.74 -18.34 -14.45
N SER A 71 -59.29 -17.22 -13.89
CA SER A 71 -59.26 -15.93 -14.60
C SER A 71 -58.15 -15.07 -14.02
N ALA A 72 -57.31 -14.52 -14.89
CA ALA A 72 -56.18 -13.69 -14.48
C ALA A 72 -56.57 -12.21 -14.50
N MET A 73 -57.06 -11.70 -13.37
CA MET A 73 -57.00 -10.25 -13.15
C MET A 73 -55.56 -9.88 -12.81
N ARG A 74 -54.95 -9.05 -13.67
CA ARG A 74 -53.82 -8.22 -13.24
C ARG A 74 -54.37 -7.28 -12.16
N ALA A 75 -53.85 -7.40 -10.95
CA ALA A 75 -53.77 -6.22 -10.10
C ALA A 75 -52.77 -5.28 -10.78
N GLU A 76 -53.19 -4.06 -11.07
CA GLU A 76 -52.25 -3.00 -11.45
C GLU A 76 -51.64 -2.50 -10.15
N ASP A 77 -50.38 -2.85 -9.89
CA ASP A 77 -49.59 -2.30 -8.78
C ASP A 77 -49.43 -0.79 -9.02
N ALA A 78 -50.34 -0.01 -8.48
CA ALA A 78 -50.23 1.45 -8.47
C ALA A 78 -48.96 1.82 -7.68
N GLU A 79 -47.95 2.35 -8.37
CA GLU A 79 -46.72 2.81 -7.73
C GLU A 79 -47.04 3.96 -6.77
N VAL A 80 -47.13 3.64 -5.47
CA VAL A 80 -47.34 4.64 -4.41
C VAL A 80 -46.11 5.54 -4.37
N GLU A 81 -46.26 6.73 -4.96
CA GLU A 81 -45.16 7.69 -5.11
C GLU A 81 -44.65 8.11 -3.73
N LEU A 82 -43.39 7.76 -3.44
CA LEU A 82 -42.81 7.96 -2.11
C LEU A 82 -42.62 9.46 -1.82
N PRO A 83 -42.83 9.92 -0.57
CA PRO A 83 -42.60 11.31 -0.20
C PRO A 83 -41.20 11.79 -0.58
N ALA A 84 -41.06 13.05 -1.00
CA ALA A 84 -39.78 13.61 -1.45
C ALA A 84 -38.65 13.60 -0.40
N HIS A 85 -38.96 13.35 0.88
CA HIS A 85 -38.00 13.15 1.96
C HIS A 85 -37.68 11.66 2.27
N ALA A 86 -38.14 10.72 1.45
CA ALA A 86 -37.85 9.29 1.60
C ALA A 86 -36.37 8.98 1.39
N CYS A 87 -35.86 8.01 2.15
CA CYS A 87 -34.48 7.57 2.06
C CYS A 87 -34.18 6.97 0.68
N ALA A 88 -33.24 7.60 -0.06
CA ALA A 88 -32.88 7.24 -1.43
C ALA A 88 -32.28 5.82 -1.60
N TYR A 89 -31.98 5.10 -0.51
CA TYR A 89 -31.68 3.67 -0.53
C TYR A 89 -32.91 2.80 -0.30
N CYS A 90 -33.60 2.99 0.84
CA CYS A 90 -34.54 1.99 1.38
C CYS A 90 -36.01 2.43 1.47
N GLY A 91 -36.35 3.68 1.13
CA GLY A 91 -37.72 4.21 1.12
C GLY A 91 -38.30 4.64 2.48
N ILE A 92 -37.56 4.51 3.59
CA ILE A 92 -38.00 5.01 4.91
C ILE A 92 -38.15 6.53 4.87
N HIS A 93 -39.32 7.03 5.23
CA HIS A 93 -39.76 8.42 5.09
C HIS A 93 -40.33 9.01 6.40
N ASN A 94 -40.02 8.42 7.55
CA ASN A 94 -40.39 8.99 8.84
C ASN A 94 -39.60 10.27 9.11
N ALA A 95 -40.31 11.40 9.26
CA ALA A 95 -39.76 12.74 9.45
C ALA A 95 -38.67 12.84 10.54
N GLY A 96 -38.83 12.14 11.66
CA GLY A 96 -37.81 12.15 12.73
C GLY A 96 -36.58 11.29 12.41
N SER A 97 -36.71 10.31 11.52
CA SER A 97 -35.66 9.34 11.18
C SER A 97 -34.86 9.68 9.93
N VAL A 98 -35.16 10.78 9.24
CA VAL A 98 -34.53 11.18 7.96
C VAL A 98 -33.73 12.48 8.05
N VAL A 99 -32.64 12.51 7.27
CA VAL A 99 -31.68 13.61 7.21
C VAL A 99 -31.39 13.93 5.74
N LYS A 100 -31.39 15.21 5.38
CA LYS A 100 -31.04 15.67 4.04
C LYS A 100 -29.54 15.91 3.94
N CYS A 101 -28.91 15.32 2.93
CA CYS A 101 -27.56 15.69 2.52
C CYS A 101 -27.62 16.96 1.68
N LEU A 102 -27.01 18.06 2.13
CA LEU A 102 -27.11 19.35 1.42
C LEU A 102 -26.40 19.32 0.06
N ALA A 103 -25.25 18.62 -0.04
CA ALA A 103 -24.42 18.61 -1.25
C ALA A 103 -25.07 17.93 -2.47
N CYS A 104 -25.96 16.95 -2.28
CA CYS A 104 -26.69 16.29 -3.37
C CYS A 104 -28.22 16.39 -3.26
N SER A 105 -28.73 17.13 -2.26
CA SER A 105 -30.15 17.31 -1.91
C SER A 105 -31.00 16.04 -1.73
N LYS A 106 -30.37 14.85 -1.62
CA LYS A 106 -31.05 13.58 -1.34
C LYS A 106 -31.23 13.37 0.16
N TRP A 107 -32.29 12.65 0.53
CA TRP A 107 -32.58 12.26 1.91
C TRP A 107 -32.14 10.83 2.21
N PHE A 108 -31.69 10.59 3.45
CA PHE A 108 -31.25 9.30 3.95
C PHE A 108 -31.67 9.12 5.41
N CYS A 109 -31.98 7.88 5.82
CA CYS A 109 -32.40 7.61 7.18
C CYS A 109 -31.25 7.17 8.12
N SER A 110 -31.55 7.17 9.41
CA SER A 110 -30.72 6.63 10.51
C SER A 110 -30.66 5.09 10.55
N ALA A 111 -31.54 4.38 9.84
CA ALA A 111 -31.54 2.91 9.80
C ALA A 111 -30.21 2.34 9.26
N ARG A 112 -29.78 1.21 9.81
CA ARG A 112 -28.58 0.49 9.33
C ARG A 112 -28.92 -0.58 8.29
N GLY A 113 -30.11 -1.17 8.34
CA GLY A 113 -30.50 -2.29 7.47
C GLY A 113 -29.46 -3.41 7.52
N ASN A 114 -28.99 -3.86 6.36
CA ASN A 114 -27.94 -4.88 6.23
C ASN A 114 -26.49 -4.31 6.24
N SER A 115 -26.31 -3.04 6.61
CA SER A 115 -25.02 -2.34 6.64
C SER A 115 -24.43 -2.26 8.06
N SER A 116 -23.12 -2.06 8.17
CA SER A 116 -22.42 -1.77 9.43
C SER A 116 -22.51 -0.29 9.86
N SER A 117 -23.26 0.52 9.12
CA SER A 117 -23.46 1.96 9.33
C SER A 117 -24.86 2.37 8.94
N SER A 118 -25.36 3.45 9.54
CA SER A 118 -26.64 4.06 9.12
C SER A 118 -26.59 4.52 7.67
N HIS A 119 -27.74 4.55 6.98
CA HIS A 119 -27.81 4.92 5.57
C HIS A 119 -27.27 6.33 5.30
N ILE A 120 -27.58 7.32 6.16
CA ILE A 120 -27.00 8.66 6.04
C ILE A 120 -25.47 8.66 6.19
N ILE A 121 -24.90 8.00 7.21
CA ILE A 121 -23.44 7.96 7.39
C ILE A 121 -22.75 7.17 6.26
N ASN A 122 -23.36 6.09 5.77
CA ASN A 122 -22.87 5.34 4.60
C ASN A 122 -22.81 6.23 3.35
N HIS A 123 -23.85 7.03 3.08
CA HIS A 123 -23.86 8.00 1.99
C HIS A 123 -22.77 9.08 2.15
N LEU A 124 -22.75 9.77 3.30
CA LEU A 124 -21.79 10.86 3.55
C LEU A 124 -20.34 10.39 3.38
N VAL A 125 -20.00 9.19 3.84
CA VAL A 125 -18.65 8.61 3.67
C VAL A 125 -18.36 8.19 2.22
N ARG A 126 -19.35 7.66 1.48
CA ARG A 126 -19.16 7.18 0.09
C ARG A 126 -19.09 8.31 -0.95
N ALA A 127 -19.95 9.31 -0.79
CA ALA A 127 -19.98 10.50 -1.63
C ALA A 127 -19.04 11.62 -1.15
N ARG A 128 -18.39 11.45 0.01
CA ARG A 128 -17.52 12.44 0.70
C ARG A 128 -18.23 13.75 1.07
N HIS A 129 -19.56 13.71 1.17
CA HIS A 129 -20.39 14.79 1.65
C HIS A 129 -20.30 14.94 3.17
N LYS A 130 -20.48 16.17 3.68
CA LYS A 130 -20.18 16.51 5.09
C LYS A 130 -21.25 17.35 5.77
N GLU A 131 -22.18 17.92 5.01
CA GLU A 131 -23.15 18.92 5.48
C GLU A 131 -24.57 18.36 5.41
N VAL A 132 -25.34 18.56 6.49
CA VAL A 132 -26.70 18.01 6.60
C VAL A 132 -27.69 19.02 7.19
N GLN A 133 -28.95 18.80 6.83
CA GLN A 133 -30.13 19.52 7.28
C GLN A 133 -31.13 18.51 7.83
N LEU A 134 -31.70 18.80 9.01
CA LEU A 134 -32.74 17.98 9.63
C LEU A 134 -34.10 18.21 8.95
N HIS A 135 -35.08 17.33 9.16
CA HIS A 135 -36.42 17.53 8.60
C HIS A 135 -37.15 18.69 9.33
N PRO A 136 -37.94 19.53 8.62
CA PRO A 136 -38.70 20.61 9.26
C PRO A 136 -39.66 20.16 10.38
N ALA A 137 -40.14 18.91 10.30
CA ALA A 137 -40.95 18.27 11.35
C ALA A 137 -40.13 17.32 12.26
N SER A 138 -38.82 17.53 12.39
CA SER A 138 -37.97 16.85 13.38
C SER A 138 -38.05 17.53 14.75
N SER A 139 -37.49 16.89 15.79
CA SER A 139 -37.42 17.43 17.16
C SER A 139 -36.66 18.76 17.29
N LEU A 140 -35.86 19.15 16.28
CA LEU A 140 -35.09 20.39 16.23
C LEU A 140 -35.45 21.27 15.01
N GLY A 141 -36.57 20.97 14.34
CA GLY A 141 -37.04 21.72 13.17
C GLY A 141 -36.09 21.69 11.97
N ASP A 142 -36.23 22.68 11.08
CA ASP A 142 -35.39 22.84 9.89
C ASP A 142 -34.00 23.43 10.22
N THR A 143 -33.19 22.66 10.94
CA THR A 143 -31.86 23.07 11.40
C THR A 143 -30.77 22.45 10.52
N THR A 144 -29.88 23.29 9.97
CA THR A 144 -28.58 22.87 9.43
C THR A 144 -27.59 22.67 10.58
N LEU A 145 -26.88 21.55 10.62
CA LEU A 145 -25.95 21.27 11.71
C LEU A 145 -24.62 22.00 11.52
N GLU A 146 -24.33 22.98 12.38
CA GLU A 146 -23.08 23.75 12.35
C GLU A 146 -22.49 24.06 13.73
N CYS A 147 -21.19 24.40 13.78
CA CYS A 147 -20.48 24.77 15.00
C CYS A 147 -20.79 26.21 15.42
N TYR A 148 -21.31 26.38 16.64
CA TYR A 148 -21.66 27.69 17.21
C TYR A 148 -20.51 28.71 17.23
N ASN A 149 -19.27 28.26 17.39
CA ASN A 149 -18.09 29.14 17.51
C ASN A 149 -17.41 29.47 16.16
N CYS A 150 -17.66 28.72 15.07
CA CYS A 150 -16.95 28.93 13.81
C CYS A 150 -17.72 28.58 12.52
N GLY A 151 -19.02 28.28 12.59
CA GLY A 151 -19.87 28.04 11.42
C GLY A 151 -19.55 26.81 10.56
N THR A 152 -18.66 25.90 11.00
CA THR A 152 -18.36 24.70 10.18
C THR A 152 -19.53 23.73 10.19
N LYS A 153 -19.90 23.22 9.01
CA LYS A 153 -21.01 22.29 8.79
C LYS A 153 -20.61 20.83 8.71
N ASN A 154 -19.33 20.52 8.92
CA ASN A 154 -18.80 19.15 8.81
C ASN A 154 -19.21 18.28 10.01
N VAL A 155 -20.22 17.43 9.84
CA VAL A 155 -20.75 16.56 10.90
C VAL A 155 -19.72 15.61 11.52
N PHE A 156 -18.65 15.24 10.81
CA PHE A 156 -17.56 14.40 11.34
C PHE A 156 -16.58 15.15 12.28
N LEU A 157 -16.69 16.48 12.33
CA LEU A 157 -16.01 17.34 13.30
C LEU A 157 -16.92 17.78 14.45
N LEU A 158 -18.24 17.78 14.26
CA LEU A 158 -19.19 18.27 15.26
C LEU A 158 -19.39 17.28 16.41
N GLY A 159 -19.49 17.86 17.60
CA GLY A 159 -19.96 17.22 18.82
C GLY A 159 -20.68 18.23 19.70
N PHE A 160 -21.32 17.75 20.74
CA PHE A 160 -22.08 18.58 21.68
C PHE A 160 -21.38 18.67 23.04
N ILE A 161 -21.60 19.79 23.73
CA ILE A 161 -21.37 19.90 25.18
C ILE A 161 -22.75 20.06 25.85
N PRO A 162 -23.09 19.22 26.85
CA PRO A 162 -24.28 19.43 27.68
C PRO A 162 -24.07 20.61 28.64
N ALA A 163 -25.04 21.53 28.70
CA ALA A 163 -25.02 22.65 29.63
C ALA A 163 -25.18 22.21 31.11
N LYS A 164 -25.18 23.18 32.03
CA LYS A 164 -25.48 22.95 33.46
C LYS A 164 -26.99 22.73 33.74
N SER A 165 -27.82 22.92 32.71
CA SER A 165 -29.23 22.58 32.67
C SER A 165 -29.45 21.64 31.50
N ASP A 166 -30.00 20.46 31.72
CA ASP A 166 -30.01 19.34 30.76
C ASP A 166 -30.84 19.57 29.48
N THR A 167 -31.47 20.74 29.34
CA THR A 167 -32.29 21.15 28.19
C THR A 167 -31.52 21.89 27.09
N VAL A 168 -30.25 22.26 27.31
CA VAL A 168 -29.45 23.04 26.33
C VAL A 168 -28.17 22.30 25.97
N VAL A 169 -27.95 22.12 24.66
CA VAL A 169 -26.73 21.54 24.07
C VAL A 169 -26.09 22.55 23.11
N VAL A 170 -24.76 22.66 23.14
CA VAL A 170 -24.01 23.55 22.23
C VAL A 170 -23.15 22.71 21.30
N LEU A 171 -23.29 22.93 19.99
CA LEU A 171 -22.51 22.24 18.95
C LEU A 171 -21.15 22.93 18.74
N LEU A 172 -20.06 22.18 18.89
CA LEU A 172 -18.68 22.65 18.71
C LEU A 172 -17.82 21.62 17.96
N CYS A 173 -16.83 22.10 17.20
CA CYS A 173 -15.81 21.25 16.57
C CYS A 173 -14.92 20.55 17.61
N ARG A 174 -14.60 19.26 17.39
CA ARG A 174 -13.56 18.50 18.12
C ARG A 174 -12.25 19.27 18.28
N GLN A 175 -11.85 19.99 17.24
CA GLN A 175 -10.70 20.89 17.16
C GLN A 175 -11.06 22.05 16.18
N PRO A 176 -10.58 23.29 16.41
CA PRO A 176 -9.97 23.80 17.64
C PRO A 176 -11.00 24.11 18.74
N CYS A 177 -12.28 24.27 18.39
CA CYS A 177 -13.31 24.90 19.23
C CYS A 177 -13.55 24.23 20.59
N ALA A 178 -13.51 22.90 20.69
CA ALA A 178 -13.66 22.17 21.95
C ALA A 178 -12.33 21.94 22.70
N ALA A 179 -11.19 22.40 22.17
CA ALA A 179 -9.87 22.17 22.74
C ALA A 179 -9.15 23.47 23.16
N MET A 180 -9.40 24.57 22.46
CA MET A 180 -8.99 25.91 22.84
C MET A 180 -10.22 26.65 23.41
N PRO A 181 -10.32 26.84 24.74
CA PRO A 181 -11.37 27.70 25.29
C PRO A 181 -11.15 29.14 24.81
N SER A 182 -12.02 29.61 23.92
CA SER A 182 -11.98 30.99 23.44
C SER A 182 -12.27 31.95 24.61
N GLN A 183 -11.54 33.07 24.66
CA GLN A 183 -11.57 34.02 25.79
C GLN A 183 -12.83 34.91 25.82
N LYS A 184 -14.02 34.34 25.57
CA LYS A 184 -15.30 35.05 25.59
C LYS A 184 -16.40 34.28 26.34
N ASP A 185 -16.59 34.70 27.58
CA ASP A 185 -17.90 34.84 28.24
C ASP A 185 -18.77 33.61 28.51
N MET A 186 -18.26 32.37 28.40
CA MET A 186 -19.10 31.19 28.69
C MET A 186 -18.38 30.01 29.37
N ASN A 187 -18.88 29.61 30.54
CA ASN A 187 -18.35 28.54 31.40
C ASN A 187 -18.73 27.12 30.90
N TRP A 188 -18.34 26.78 29.66
CA TRP A 188 -18.53 25.43 29.11
C TRP A 188 -17.45 24.47 29.60
N ASP A 189 -17.86 23.29 30.06
CA ASP A 189 -16.94 22.20 30.40
C ASP A 189 -16.58 21.41 29.14
N THR A 190 -15.48 21.80 28.50
CA THR A 190 -14.95 21.16 27.28
C THR A 190 -14.50 19.71 27.51
N SER A 191 -14.30 19.26 28.76
CA SER A 191 -14.01 17.85 29.03
C SER A 191 -15.20 16.93 28.74
N ARG A 192 -16.43 17.46 28.77
CA ARG A 192 -17.69 16.76 28.48
C ARG A 192 -18.07 16.72 27.00
N TRP A 193 -17.21 17.18 26.08
CA TRP A 193 -17.48 17.11 24.63
C TRP A 193 -17.63 15.67 24.15
N GLN A 194 -18.74 15.38 23.47
CA GLN A 194 -19.07 14.08 22.86
C GLN A 194 -19.41 14.27 21.36
N PRO A 195 -18.97 13.37 20.45
CA PRO A 195 -19.22 13.50 19.02
C PRO A 195 -20.71 13.34 18.66
N LEU A 196 -21.19 13.99 17.60
CA LEU A 196 -22.57 13.80 17.11
C LEU A 196 -22.80 12.45 16.40
N ILE A 197 -21.70 11.73 16.10
CA ILE A 197 -21.71 10.45 15.39
C ILE A 197 -21.03 9.40 16.28
N GLU A 198 -21.78 8.39 16.68
CA GLU A 198 -21.33 7.25 17.50
C GLU A 198 -21.72 5.94 16.81
N ASP A 199 -20.82 4.94 16.81
CA ASP A 199 -20.97 3.64 16.12
C ASP A 199 -21.56 3.75 14.68
N ARG A 200 -21.09 4.74 13.91
CA ARG A 200 -21.52 5.06 12.54
C ARG A 200 -23.03 5.39 12.39
N SER A 201 -23.64 5.95 13.42
CA SER A 201 -24.97 6.58 13.41
C SER A 201 -24.90 7.99 14.00
N PHE A 202 -25.85 8.86 13.65
CA PHE A 202 -26.13 10.01 14.52
C PHE A 202 -26.70 9.53 15.87
N LEU A 203 -26.52 10.36 16.90
CA LEU A 203 -27.06 10.10 18.24
C LEU A 203 -28.61 10.00 18.21
N PRO A 204 -29.25 9.05 18.94
CA PRO A 204 -30.70 8.83 18.85
C PRO A 204 -31.59 10.02 19.25
N TRP A 205 -31.09 10.97 20.03
CA TRP A 205 -31.84 12.20 20.37
C TRP A 205 -31.82 13.25 19.24
N LEU A 206 -30.81 13.18 18.37
CA LEU A 206 -30.61 14.08 17.23
C LEU A 206 -31.31 13.55 15.97
N VAL A 207 -31.20 12.23 15.74
CA VAL A 207 -31.91 11.50 14.68
C VAL A 207 -32.31 10.13 15.25
N PRO A 208 -33.55 9.95 15.75
CA PRO A 208 -34.02 8.64 16.22
C PRO A 208 -33.92 7.57 15.13
N ALA A 209 -33.77 6.31 15.57
CA ALA A 209 -33.86 5.16 14.67
C ALA A 209 -35.34 4.88 14.34
N PRO A 210 -35.68 4.52 13.08
CA PRO A 210 -37.04 4.11 12.73
C PRO A 210 -37.36 2.76 13.39
N THR A 211 -38.65 2.54 13.65
CA THR A 211 -39.16 1.34 14.31
C THR A 211 -38.86 0.06 13.53
N ASP A 212 -38.85 -1.08 14.22
CA ASP A 212 -38.63 -2.39 13.59
C ASP A 212 -39.69 -2.68 12.50
N GLN A 213 -40.93 -2.20 12.66
CA GLN A 213 -41.97 -2.36 11.64
C GLN A 213 -41.67 -1.55 10.37
N GLU A 214 -41.15 -0.33 10.49
CA GLU A 214 -40.71 0.48 9.35
C GLU A 214 -39.48 -0.15 8.68
N GLN A 215 -38.53 -0.68 9.46
CA GLN A 215 -37.33 -1.34 8.93
C GLN A 215 -37.64 -2.68 8.23
N LEU A 216 -38.66 -3.43 8.67
CA LEU A 216 -39.15 -4.65 8.01
C LEU A 216 -39.98 -4.40 6.75
N ARG A 217 -40.56 -3.20 6.59
CA ARG A 217 -41.27 -2.77 5.38
C ARG A 217 -40.36 -2.07 4.37
N ALA A 218 -39.15 -1.67 4.78
CA ALA A 218 -38.19 -0.97 3.94
C ALA A 218 -37.52 -1.88 2.90
N ARG A 219 -37.07 -1.29 1.78
CA ARG A 219 -36.35 -2.03 0.73
C ARG A 219 -34.98 -2.50 1.26
N HIS A 220 -34.86 -3.80 1.54
CA HIS A 220 -33.64 -4.44 2.03
C HIS A 220 -32.53 -4.53 0.96
N LEU A 221 -31.72 -3.48 0.82
CA LEU A 221 -30.55 -3.51 -0.07
C LEU A 221 -29.38 -4.29 0.52
N SER A 222 -28.58 -4.92 -0.34
CA SER A 222 -27.26 -5.42 0.04
C SER A 222 -26.24 -4.28 0.10
N PRO A 223 -25.19 -4.37 0.94
CA PRO A 223 -24.08 -3.41 0.92
C PRO A 223 -23.38 -3.28 -0.44
N GLN A 224 -23.42 -4.32 -1.27
CA GLN A 224 -22.89 -4.30 -2.65
C GLN A 224 -23.80 -3.51 -3.60
N THR A 225 -25.13 -3.66 -3.47
CA THR A 225 -26.12 -2.88 -4.25
C THR A 225 -25.99 -1.40 -3.95
N ILE A 226 -25.88 -1.03 -2.66
CA ILE A 226 -25.64 0.36 -2.24
C ILE A 226 -24.30 0.87 -2.80
N ALA A 227 -23.24 0.05 -2.76
CA ALA A 227 -21.93 0.43 -3.29
C ALA A 227 -21.95 0.70 -4.80
N LYS A 228 -22.64 -0.13 -5.60
CA LYS A 228 -22.80 0.11 -7.04
C LYS A 228 -23.72 1.32 -7.34
N LEU A 229 -24.76 1.55 -6.55
CA LEU A 229 -25.65 2.72 -6.70
C LEU A 229 -24.90 4.05 -6.45
N GLU A 230 -24.09 4.11 -5.38
CA GLU A 230 -23.18 5.23 -5.08
C GLU A 230 -22.05 5.40 -6.11
N GLU A 231 -21.73 4.36 -6.88
CA GLU A 231 -20.80 4.45 -8.00
C GLU A 231 -21.49 5.02 -9.26
N LEU A 232 -22.72 4.56 -9.58
CA LEU A 232 -23.54 5.16 -10.63
C LEU A 232 -23.84 6.64 -10.36
N TRP A 233 -24.14 7.04 -9.12
CA TRP A 233 -24.47 8.44 -8.77
C TRP A 233 -23.34 9.44 -9.03
N LYS A 234 -22.10 9.00 -9.26
CA LYS A 234 -20.98 9.86 -9.64
C LYS A 234 -21.02 10.27 -11.11
N ASP A 235 -21.50 9.37 -11.97
CA ASP A 235 -21.52 9.56 -13.42
C ASP A 235 -22.97 9.86 -13.93
N ASN A 236 -24.01 9.48 -13.17
CA ASN A 236 -25.41 9.89 -13.35
C ASN A 236 -26.12 10.04 -11.99
N ALA A 237 -26.28 11.28 -11.53
CA ALA A 237 -26.89 11.60 -10.23
C ALA A 237 -28.36 11.17 -10.06
N ASN A 238 -29.07 10.87 -11.16
CA ASN A 238 -30.48 10.44 -11.14
C ASN A 238 -30.65 8.92 -11.32
N ALA A 239 -29.56 8.15 -11.39
CA ALA A 239 -29.62 6.71 -11.58
C ALA A 239 -30.42 6.00 -10.47
N THR A 240 -31.21 5.00 -10.85
CA THR A 240 -32.04 4.20 -9.96
C THR A 240 -31.48 2.79 -9.80
N ILE A 241 -32.10 1.99 -8.92
CA ILE A 241 -31.71 0.59 -8.72
C ILE A 241 -32.02 -0.25 -9.97
N ALA A 242 -33.06 0.09 -10.74
CA ALA A 242 -33.40 -0.59 -11.99
C ALA A 242 -32.34 -0.39 -13.09
N ASP A 243 -31.49 0.65 -12.98
CA ASP A 243 -30.43 0.92 -13.95
C ASP A 243 -29.17 0.08 -13.68
N LEU A 244 -28.97 -0.39 -12.44
CA LEU A 244 -27.94 -1.38 -12.10
C LEU A 244 -28.18 -2.72 -12.80
N GLU A 245 -29.43 -3.13 -12.94
CA GLU A 245 -29.82 -4.41 -13.53
C GLU A 245 -29.64 -4.39 -15.05
N LYS A 246 -29.93 -3.26 -15.71
CA LYS A 246 -29.67 -3.04 -17.13
C LYS A 246 -28.16 -3.03 -17.46
N GLY A 247 -27.33 -2.48 -16.56
CA GLY A 247 -25.89 -2.35 -16.77
C GLY A 247 -25.07 -3.63 -16.57
N ALA A 248 -25.65 -4.70 -16.02
CA ALA A 248 -24.90 -5.90 -15.61
C ALA A 248 -24.35 -6.77 -16.77
N GLY A 249 -24.77 -6.51 -18.01
CA GLY A 249 -24.43 -7.35 -19.18
C GLY A 249 -23.05 -7.13 -19.82
N GLN A 250 -22.23 -6.20 -19.33
CA GLN A 250 -20.96 -5.81 -19.97
C GLN A 250 -19.77 -5.67 -18.98
N GLU A 251 -19.63 -6.55 -17.99
CA GLU A 251 -18.36 -6.64 -17.25
C GLU A 251 -17.27 -7.34 -18.11
N GLU A 252 -16.29 -6.57 -18.62
CA GLU A 252 -15.12 -7.12 -19.31
C GLU A 252 -14.40 -8.18 -18.44
N VAL A 253 -14.13 -9.35 -19.02
CA VAL A 253 -13.44 -10.44 -18.33
C VAL A 253 -11.93 -10.15 -18.28
N ILE A 254 -11.51 -9.45 -17.22
CA ILE A 254 -10.11 -9.13 -16.96
C ILE A 254 -9.29 -10.41 -16.79
N ALA A 255 -8.28 -10.59 -17.64
CA ALA A 255 -7.31 -11.68 -17.55
C ALA A 255 -6.51 -11.59 -16.24
N LYS A 256 -6.30 -12.74 -15.60
CA LYS A 256 -5.53 -12.84 -14.34
C LYS A 256 -4.06 -13.09 -14.61
N VAL A 257 -3.20 -12.59 -13.71
CA VAL A 257 -1.76 -12.90 -13.68
C VAL A 257 -1.57 -14.42 -13.59
N LEU A 258 -0.68 -14.94 -14.43
CA LEU A 258 -0.37 -16.37 -14.53
C LEU A 258 0.98 -16.64 -13.87
N LEU A 259 1.21 -17.88 -13.41
CA LEU A 259 2.55 -18.28 -12.95
C LEU A 259 3.50 -18.48 -14.13
N ARG A 260 3.03 -19.17 -15.17
CA ARG A 260 3.75 -19.42 -16.43
C ARG A 260 3.03 -18.71 -17.58
N TYR A 261 3.80 -18.30 -18.59
CA TYR A 261 3.33 -17.58 -19.78
C TYR A 261 3.96 -18.21 -21.02
N ASP A 262 3.18 -18.53 -22.05
CA ASP A 262 3.69 -19.23 -23.24
C ASP A 262 4.74 -18.39 -24.01
N ASP A 263 4.51 -17.08 -24.08
CA ASP A 263 5.42 -16.10 -24.68
C ASP A 263 5.29 -14.70 -24.02
N ALA A 264 6.15 -13.77 -24.46
CA ALA A 264 6.19 -12.40 -23.95
C ALA A 264 5.04 -11.49 -24.46
N PHE A 265 4.35 -11.86 -25.54
CA PHE A 265 3.12 -11.17 -25.98
C PHE A 265 1.94 -11.55 -25.09
N GLN A 266 1.79 -12.82 -24.71
CA GLN A 266 0.79 -13.24 -23.71
C GLN A 266 1.04 -12.55 -22.37
N TYR A 267 2.30 -12.47 -21.93
CA TYR A 267 2.71 -11.68 -20.76
C TYR A 267 2.27 -10.21 -20.87
N GLN A 268 2.56 -9.55 -22.00
CA GLN A 268 2.12 -8.17 -22.25
C GLN A 268 0.58 -8.04 -22.30
N ASN A 269 -0.12 -9.00 -22.90
CA ASN A 269 -1.58 -8.99 -23.04
C ASN A 269 -2.30 -9.22 -21.70
N VAL A 270 -1.66 -9.84 -20.72
CA VAL A 270 -2.18 -9.95 -19.34
C VAL A 270 -1.85 -8.70 -18.53
N PHE A 271 -0.60 -8.27 -18.44
CA PHE A 271 -0.23 -7.14 -17.58
C PHE A 271 -0.57 -5.76 -18.17
N GLY A 272 -0.59 -5.61 -19.50
CA GLY A 272 -0.89 -4.35 -20.20
C GLY A 272 -2.27 -3.77 -19.82
N PRO A 273 -3.36 -4.54 -19.92
CA PRO A 273 -4.68 -4.11 -19.44
C PRO A 273 -4.70 -3.77 -17.95
N LEU A 274 -4.01 -4.54 -17.10
CA LEU A 274 -3.96 -4.28 -15.66
C LEU A 274 -3.28 -2.94 -15.33
N VAL A 275 -2.14 -2.66 -15.97
CA VAL A 275 -1.43 -1.38 -15.84
C VAL A 275 -2.27 -0.22 -16.39
N LYS A 276 -3.06 -0.43 -17.45
CA LYS A 276 -4.01 0.58 -17.95
C LYS A 276 -5.15 0.84 -16.95
N ILE A 277 -5.77 -0.21 -16.41
CA ILE A 277 -6.88 -0.12 -15.45
C ILE A 277 -6.44 0.59 -14.15
N GLU A 278 -5.19 0.42 -13.72
CA GLU A 278 -4.60 1.18 -12.61
C GLU A 278 -4.30 2.64 -13.02
N ALA A 279 -3.75 2.88 -14.21
CA ALA A 279 -3.45 4.23 -14.71
C ALA A 279 -4.70 5.10 -14.87
N ASP A 280 -5.76 4.57 -15.50
CA ASP A 280 -7.04 5.25 -15.68
C ASP A 280 -7.74 5.52 -14.33
N TYR A 281 -7.52 4.66 -13.33
CA TYR A 281 -8.04 4.84 -11.97
C TYR A 281 -7.27 5.89 -11.17
N ASP A 282 -5.92 5.85 -11.16
CA ASP A 282 -5.08 6.91 -10.57
C ASP A 282 -5.37 8.27 -11.25
N ARG A 283 -5.65 8.26 -12.56
CA ARG A 283 -6.08 9.45 -13.29
C ARG A 283 -7.43 9.99 -12.81
N LYS A 284 -8.52 9.20 -12.83
CA LYS A 284 -9.84 9.65 -12.34
C LYS A 284 -9.79 10.04 -10.86
N LEU A 285 -8.90 9.41 -10.07
CA LEU A 285 -8.63 9.79 -8.69
C LEU A 285 -7.93 11.16 -8.58
N LYS A 286 -6.82 11.41 -9.30
CA LYS A 286 -6.11 12.70 -9.21
C LYS A 286 -6.87 13.86 -9.85
N GLU A 287 -7.56 13.63 -10.96
CA GLU A 287 -8.37 14.68 -11.62
C GLU A 287 -9.59 15.09 -10.78
N SER A 288 -10.13 14.23 -9.91
CA SER A 288 -11.21 14.58 -8.96
C SER A 288 -10.73 15.28 -7.66
N GLN A 289 -9.43 15.54 -7.53
CA GLN A 289 -8.82 16.15 -6.35
C GLN A 289 -8.59 17.67 -6.47
N SER A 290 -9.15 18.33 -7.49
CA SER A 290 -9.17 19.80 -7.60
C SER A 290 -9.71 20.46 -6.33
N GLN A 291 -9.18 21.62 -5.97
CA GLN A 291 -9.52 22.36 -4.74
C GLN A 291 -9.70 23.83 -5.05
N ASP A 292 -10.93 24.32 -4.94
CA ASP A 292 -11.31 25.71 -5.20
C ASP A 292 -11.32 26.57 -3.93
N ASN A 293 -11.43 27.89 -4.11
CA ASN A 293 -11.50 28.91 -3.04
C ASN A 293 -10.30 28.87 -2.06
N LEU A 294 -9.11 28.54 -2.58
CA LEU A 294 -7.87 28.54 -1.82
C LEU A 294 -7.41 29.97 -1.51
N VAL A 295 -6.88 30.13 -0.29
CA VAL A 295 -6.13 31.31 0.13
C VAL A 295 -4.64 31.03 -0.08
N VAL A 296 -3.97 31.88 -0.86
CA VAL A 296 -2.57 31.73 -1.26
C VAL A 296 -1.72 32.83 -0.61
N ARG A 297 -0.63 32.40 0.03
CA ARG A 297 0.42 33.23 0.61
C ARG A 297 1.65 33.16 -0.31
N TRP A 298 2.09 34.30 -0.81
CA TRP A 298 3.19 34.41 -1.78
C TRP A 298 4.51 34.75 -1.11
N ASP A 299 5.56 33.96 -1.37
CA ASP A 299 6.94 34.27 -0.99
C ASP A 299 7.86 34.21 -2.22
N MET A 300 9.02 34.87 -2.16
CA MET A 300 10.11 34.69 -3.12
C MET A 300 11.18 33.77 -2.53
N ALA A 301 11.53 32.69 -3.23
CA ALA A 301 12.58 31.78 -2.77
C ALA A 301 13.99 32.35 -3.07
N LEU A 302 15.01 31.83 -2.37
CA LEU A 302 16.42 32.25 -2.53
C LEU A 302 16.99 32.03 -3.94
N ASN A 303 16.30 31.25 -4.78
CA ASN A 303 16.63 31.01 -6.18
C ASN A 303 15.86 31.96 -7.14
N ASN A 304 15.29 33.05 -6.63
CA ASN A 304 14.51 34.06 -7.35
C ASN A 304 13.26 33.52 -8.09
N LYS A 305 12.71 32.38 -7.65
CA LYS A 305 11.42 31.86 -8.15
C LYS A 305 10.29 32.21 -7.17
N HIS A 306 9.11 32.52 -7.71
CA HIS A 306 7.89 32.68 -6.92
C HIS A 306 7.45 31.35 -6.30
N THR A 307 7.09 31.39 -5.02
CA THR A 307 6.47 30.27 -4.30
C THR A 307 5.08 30.66 -3.81
N ALA A 308 4.17 29.69 -3.88
CA ALA A 308 2.79 29.82 -3.41
C ALA A 308 2.57 28.80 -2.29
N SER A 309 2.28 29.29 -1.09
CA SER A 309 1.93 28.48 0.08
C SER A 309 0.41 28.54 0.32
N PHE A 310 -0.22 27.39 0.50
CA PHE A 310 -1.66 27.28 0.76
C PHE A 310 -1.99 25.99 1.53
N ILE A 311 -3.07 26.00 2.30
CA ILE A 311 -3.56 24.78 2.96
C ILE A 311 -4.42 23.98 1.96
N LEU A 312 -4.23 22.66 1.89
CA LEU A 312 -5.10 21.76 1.12
C LEU A 312 -5.96 20.91 2.07
N PRO A 313 -7.22 21.29 2.36
CA PRO A 313 -8.10 20.48 3.20
C PRO A 313 -8.21 19.02 2.76
N LYS A 314 -8.35 18.70 1.46
CA LYS A 314 -8.36 17.30 0.97
C LYS A 314 -7.10 16.49 1.32
N LEU A 315 -5.97 17.13 1.62
CA LEU A 315 -4.72 16.46 2.01
C LEU A 315 -4.68 16.11 3.51
N GLU A 316 -5.14 17.01 4.40
CA GLU A 316 -5.33 16.72 5.84
C GLU A 316 -6.29 15.54 6.08
N LEU A 317 -7.25 15.37 5.16
CA LEU A 317 -8.29 14.34 5.21
C LEU A 317 -7.80 12.96 4.74
N GLY A 318 -6.56 12.85 4.23
CA GLY A 318 -6.02 11.62 3.65
C GLY A 318 -6.66 11.19 2.32
N ASP A 319 -7.57 12.01 1.78
CA ASP A 319 -8.25 11.80 0.50
C ASP A 319 -7.32 11.93 -0.71
N VAL A 320 -6.10 12.47 -0.47
CA VAL A 320 -5.02 12.65 -1.45
C VAL A 320 -3.68 12.25 -0.82
N LYS A 321 -2.74 11.79 -1.66
CA LYS A 321 -1.32 11.63 -1.30
C LYS A 321 -0.49 12.52 -2.20
N LEU A 322 0.06 13.59 -1.62
CA LEU A 322 0.95 14.54 -2.27
C LEU A 322 2.40 14.22 -1.89
N ALA A 323 3.31 14.20 -2.87
CA ALA A 323 4.74 14.02 -2.66
C ALA A 323 5.52 15.28 -3.06
N VAL A 324 6.65 15.52 -2.38
CA VAL A 324 7.63 16.52 -2.82
C VAL A 324 8.12 16.17 -4.22
N GLY A 325 8.05 17.11 -5.16
CA GLY A 325 8.33 16.91 -6.58
C GLY A 325 7.14 16.45 -7.44
N ASP A 326 5.92 16.38 -6.89
CA ASP A 326 4.69 16.35 -7.69
C ASP A 326 4.45 17.70 -8.37
N GLU A 327 3.68 17.70 -9.48
CA GLU A 327 3.29 18.92 -10.18
C GLU A 327 1.83 19.31 -9.88
N MET A 328 1.63 20.59 -9.58
CA MET A 328 0.32 21.18 -9.36
C MET A 328 0.10 22.37 -10.30
N ARG A 329 -1.13 22.51 -10.80
CA ARG A 329 -1.59 23.72 -11.49
C ARG A 329 -2.27 24.59 -10.46
N LEU A 330 -1.90 25.87 -10.38
CA LEU A 330 -2.59 26.89 -9.62
C LEU A 330 -3.30 27.81 -10.62
N ARG A 331 -4.61 27.99 -10.46
CA ARG A 331 -5.46 28.86 -11.29
C ARG A 331 -6.02 29.99 -10.45
N TYR A 332 -6.20 31.17 -11.05
CA TYR A 332 -6.89 32.30 -10.45
C TYR A 332 -8.21 32.57 -11.18
N THR A 333 -9.31 32.61 -10.43
CA THR A 333 -10.68 32.79 -10.96
C THR A 333 -11.46 33.91 -10.28
N GLY A 334 -10.79 34.75 -9.47
CA GLY A 334 -11.38 35.97 -8.92
C GLY A 334 -11.48 37.12 -9.91
N GLU A 335 -12.14 38.21 -9.49
CA GLU A 335 -12.49 39.35 -10.35
C GLU A 335 -11.42 40.46 -10.42
N LEU A 336 -10.42 40.44 -9.52
CA LEU A 336 -9.42 41.53 -9.40
C LEU A 336 -8.39 41.54 -10.54
N ARG A 337 -8.28 40.44 -11.29
CA ARG A 337 -7.33 40.21 -12.39
C ARG A 337 -8.00 39.35 -13.46
N PRO A 338 -7.57 39.44 -14.74
CA PRO A 338 -7.92 38.43 -15.74
C PRO A 338 -7.48 37.03 -15.29
N HIS A 339 -8.20 35.99 -15.73
CA HIS A 339 -7.85 34.60 -15.46
C HIS A 339 -6.37 34.30 -15.75
N TRP A 340 -5.73 33.66 -14.78
CA TRP A 340 -4.32 33.30 -14.80
C TRP A 340 -4.18 31.82 -14.42
N GLU A 341 -3.19 31.14 -15.00
CA GLU A 341 -2.76 29.83 -14.53
C GLU A 341 -1.24 29.71 -14.54
N GLY A 342 -0.70 28.99 -13.56
CA GLY A 342 0.71 28.65 -13.46
C GLY A 342 0.86 27.20 -13.00
N VAL A 343 1.93 26.53 -13.45
CA VAL A 343 2.27 25.18 -13.00
C VAL A 343 3.53 25.26 -12.15
N GLY A 344 3.48 24.64 -10.98
CA GLY A 344 4.60 24.56 -10.04
C GLY A 344 4.90 23.14 -9.58
N TYR A 345 6.05 22.99 -8.94
CA TYR A 345 6.49 21.76 -8.26
C TYR A 345 6.27 21.88 -6.77
N VAL A 346 5.81 20.82 -6.13
CA VAL A 346 5.62 20.78 -4.68
C VAL A 346 6.98 20.68 -3.99
N ILE A 347 7.43 21.75 -3.34
CA ILE A 347 8.69 21.76 -2.58
C ILE A 347 8.47 21.39 -1.11
N LYS A 348 7.26 21.61 -0.58
CA LYS A 348 6.88 21.32 0.80
C LYS A 348 5.48 20.71 0.86
N ILE A 349 5.35 19.63 1.62
CA ILE A 349 4.08 18.97 1.96
C ILE A 349 3.77 19.20 3.45
N PRO A 350 2.50 19.07 3.88
CA PRO A 350 2.13 19.15 5.28
C PRO A 350 2.94 18.16 6.11
N ASN A 351 3.61 18.68 7.11
CA ASN A 351 4.51 17.93 7.99
C ASN A 351 4.27 18.34 9.44
N ASN A 352 5.03 17.75 10.36
CA ASN A 352 4.85 18.03 11.78
C ASN A 352 5.24 19.47 12.19
N GLN A 353 5.76 20.28 11.26
CA GLN A 353 6.10 21.69 11.46
C GLN A 353 5.06 22.67 10.90
N SER A 354 4.30 22.30 9.87
CA SER A 354 3.43 23.21 9.10
C SER A 354 2.42 22.44 8.24
N ASP A 355 1.17 22.88 8.23
CA ASP A 355 0.07 22.28 7.45
C ASP A 355 -0.09 22.90 6.03
N GLU A 356 0.74 23.89 5.68
CA GLU A 356 0.80 24.46 4.33
C GLU A 356 1.51 23.51 3.35
N VAL A 357 0.89 23.31 2.17
CA VAL A 357 1.60 22.93 0.94
C VAL A 357 2.31 24.17 0.41
N THR A 358 3.57 24.05 0.00
CA THR A 358 4.24 25.10 -0.78
C THR A 358 4.64 24.54 -2.14
N ILE A 359 4.22 25.23 -3.21
CA ILE A 359 4.67 24.98 -4.56
C ILE A 359 5.61 26.09 -5.04
N GLU A 360 6.62 25.71 -5.81
CA GLU A 360 7.52 26.61 -6.53
C GLU A 360 7.07 26.71 -7.99
N LEU A 361 6.78 27.92 -8.48
CA LEU A 361 6.27 28.10 -9.84
C LEU A 361 7.38 28.00 -10.89
N ARG A 362 7.04 27.42 -12.04
CA ARG A 362 7.92 27.39 -13.22
C ARG A 362 8.10 28.77 -13.83
N THR A 363 9.34 29.14 -14.13
CA THR A 363 9.68 30.35 -14.92
C THR A 363 9.23 30.33 -16.38
N LYS A 364 8.77 29.19 -16.91
CA LYS A 364 8.51 29.00 -18.35
C LYS A 364 7.04 28.93 -18.72
N GLY A 365 6.58 29.98 -19.36
CA GLY A 365 5.23 30.18 -19.89
C GLY A 365 5.11 31.60 -20.45
N ASP A 366 3.99 31.92 -21.10
CA ASP A 366 3.67 33.30 -21.51
C ASP A 366 3.14 34.07 -20.29
N HIS A 367 4.05 34.31 -19.34
CA HIS A 367 3.73 34.75 -17.99
C HIS A 367 3.34 36.22 -17.94
N LYS A 368 2.05 36.48 -18.17
CA LYS A 368 1.35 37.57 -17.47
C LYS A 368 1.73 37.48 -15.99
N SER A 369 2.24 38.58 -15.44
CA SER A 369 2.87 38.64 -14.12
C SER A 369 2.09 37.86 -13.06
N VAL A 370 2.79 37.00 -12.32
CA VAL A 370 2.21 36.18 -11.24
C VAL A 370 1.35 37.10 -10.34
N PRO A 371 0.10 36.70 -10.01
CA PRO A 371 -0.84 37.57 -9.29
C PRO A 371 -0.53 37.59 -7.79
N THR A 372 0.65 38.08 -7.42
CA THR A 372 1.15 38.14 -6.04
C THR A 372 0.36 39.08 -5.14
N GLU A 373 -0.33 40.05 -5.73
CA GLU A 373 -1.27 40.94 -5.05
C GLU A 373 -2.63 40.28 -4.76
N CYS A 374 -2.96 39.19 -5.44
CA CYS A 374 -4.15 38.39 -5.18
C CYS A 374 -3.84 37.28 -4.17
N THR A 375 -4.66 37.14 -3.14
CA THR A 375 -4.50 36.11 -2.09
C THR A 375 -5.69 35.15 -1.96
N HIS A 376 -6.82 35.44 -2.61
CA HIS A 376 -8.07 34.66 -2.52
C HIS A 376 -8.55 34.23 -3.91
N ASN A 377 -9.55 33.35 -3.99
CA ASN A 377 -10.17 32.87 -5.24
C ASN A 377 -9.17 32.20 -6.20
N PHE A 378 -8.25 31.42 -5.63
CA PHE A 378 -7.45 30.47 -6.38
C PHE A 378 -8.08 29.07 -6.35
N SER A 379 -7.74 28.25 -7.34
CA SER A 379 -7.92 26.80 -7.27
C SER A 379 -6.63 26.06 -7.61
N ALA A 380 -6.43 24.89 -7.01
CA ALA A 380 -5.26 24.04 -7.26
C ALA A 380 -5.68 22.65 -7.74
N ASP A 381 -5.07 22.20 -8.83
CA ASP A 381 -5.30 20.90 -9.46
C ASP A 381 -4.03 20.05 -9.45
N TYR A 382 -4.22 18.74 -9.36
CA TYR A 382 -3.13 17.78 -9.52
C TYR A 382 -2.83 17.56 -11.00
N VAL A 383 -1.59 17.83 -11.42
CA VAL A 383 -1.15 17.52 -12.79
C VAL A 383 -0.83 16.03 -12.86
N TRP A 384 -1.84 15.22 -13.17
CA TRP A 384 -1.63 13.79 -13.39
C TRP A 384 -0.63 13.53 -14.52
N LYS A 385 0.16 12.46 -14.38
CA LYS A 385 1.16 12.06 -15.37
C LYS A 385 1.17 10.56 -15.59
N ALA A 386 0.98 10.17 -16.84
CA ALA A 386 1.11 8.79 -17.28
C ALA A 386 2.54 8.21 -17.13
N THR A 387 3.57 9.03 -16.90
CA THR A 387 5.00 8.67 -17.10
C THR A 387 5.48 7.40 -16.38
N SER A 388 4.92 7.03 -15.23
CA SER A 388 5.20 5.74 -14.58
C SER A 388 4.59 4.57 -15.37
N PHE A 389 3.31 4.67 -15.68
CA PHE A 389 2.54 3.71 -16.46
C PHE A 389 3.05 3.60 -17.90
N ASP A 390 3.39 4.70 -18.56
CA ASP A 390 4.03 4.74 -19.89
C ASP A 390 5.31 3.92 -19.92
N ARG A 391 6.16 4.05 -18.89
CA ARG A 391 7.42 3.31 -18.77
C ARG A 391 7.19 1.83 -18.49
N MET A 392 6.18 1.46 -17.69
CA MET A 392 5.75 0.07 -17.51
C MET A 392 5.26 -0.54 -18.84
N GLN A 393 4.34 0.14 -19.54
CA GLN A 393 3.82 -0.31 -20.85
C GLN A 393 4.94 -0.44 -21.89
N HIS A 394 5.85 0.54 -21.94
CA HIS A 394 7.01 0.50 -22.82
C HIS A 394 7.96 -0.66 -22.48
N ALA A 395 8.23 -0.91 -21.20
CA ALA A 395 9.07 -2.03 -20.78
C ALA A 395 8.47 -3.38 -21.17
N MET A 396 7.16 -3.59 -20.96
CA MET A 396 6.47 -4.81 -21.40
C MET A 396 6.50 -4.98 -22.93
N LYS A 397 6.32 -3.89 -23.68
CA LYS A 397 6.45 -3.90 -25.15
C LYS A 397 7.87 -4.22 -25.61
N THR A 398 8.89 -3.70 -24.93
CA THR A 398 10.30 -3.98 -25.24
C THR A 398 10.67 -5.43 -24.90
N PHE A 399 10.13 -5.99 -23.81
CA PHE A 399 10.29 -7.42 -23.47
C PHE A 399 9.64 -8.36 -24.51
N ALA A 400 8.55 -7.94 -25.15
CA ALA A 400 7.89 -8.71 -26.21
C ALA A 400 8.54 -8.58 -27.60
N ILE A 401 9.23 -7.48 -27.90
CA ILE A 401 9.71 -7.15 -29.26
C ILE A 401 11.25 -7.17 -29.39
N ASP A 402 12.02 -6.79 -28.37
CA ASP A 402 13.49 -6.82 -28.41
C ASP A 402 14.02 -8.08 -27.71
N GLU A 403 14.37 -9.11 -28.49
CA GLU A 403 15.06 -10.33 -28.01
C GLU A 403 16.38 -10.03 -27.28
N MET A 404 16.99 -8.86 -27.53
CA MET A 404 18.24 -8.40 -26.91
C MET A 404 18.00 -7.48 -25.69
N SER A 405 16.76 -7.40 -25.19
CA SER A 405 16.39 -6.69 -23.96
C SER A 405 16.77 -7.45 -22.69
N VAL A 406 16.79 -8.78 -22.73
CA VAL A 406 17.22 -9.67 -21.64
C VAL A 406 17.99 -10.88 -22.20
N SER A 407 18.78 -11.58 -21.38
CA SER A 407 19.34 -12.87 -21.79
C SER A 407 18.24 -13.94 -21.89
N GLY A 408 18.36 -14.87 -22.84
CA GLY A 408 17.37 -15.96 -23.02
C GLY A 408 17.11 -16.81 -21.77
N TYR A 409 18.11 -16.97 -20.89
CA TYR A 409 17.89 -17.57 -19.57
C TYR A 409 16.93 -16.74 -18.71
N ILE A 410 17.16 -15.42 -18.60
CA ILE A 410 16.27 -14.53 -17.83
C ILE A 410 14.89 -14.48 -18.48
N PHE A 411 14.80 -14.35 -19.81
CA PHE A 411 13.55 -14.38 -20.58
C PHE A 411 12.67 -15.59 -20.19
N HIS A 412 13.20 -16.80 -20.33
CA HIS A 412 12.46 -18.02 -20.00
C HIS A 412 12.13 -18.13 -18.51
N ARG A 413 13.02 -17.71 -17.59
CA ARG A 413 12.72 -17.72 -16.15
C ARG A 413 11.64 -16.70 -15.75
N LEU A 414 11.57 -15.55 -16.42
CA LEU A 414 10.48 -14.59 -16.25
C LEU A 414 9.16 -15.16 -16.78
N LEU A 415 9.15 -15.85 -17.91
CA LEU A 415 7.97 -16.57 -18.42
C LEU A 415 7.60 -17.81 -17.57
N GLY A 416 8.39 -18.17 -16.55
CA GLY A 416 8.12 -19.33 -15.68
C GLY A 416 8.48 -20.69 -16.31
N HIS A 417 9.23 -20.68 -17.42
CA HIS A 417 9.73 -21.89 -18.07
C HIS A 417 10.91 -22.48 -17.29
N GLU A 418 11.01 -23.81 -17.31
CA GLU A 418 12.07 -24.55 -16.62
C GLU A 418 13.32 -24.62 -17.48
N VAL A 419 14.25 -23.71 -17.21
CA VAL A 419 15.57 -23.65 -17.87
C VAL A 419 16.69 -23.79 -16.85
N ALA A 420 17.67 -24.63 -17.16
CA ALA A 420 18.89 -24.84 -16.39
C ALA A 420 19.85 -23.66 -16.57
N ALA A 421 20.48 -23.20 -15.49
CA ALA A 421 21.46 -22.12 -15.56
C ALA A 421 22.80 -22.65 -16.10
N ALA A 422 23.31 -22.04 -17.18
CA ALA A 422 24.67 -22.30 -17.63
C ALA A 422 25.69 -21.88 -16.54
N PRO A 423 26.71 -22.71 -16.24
CA PRO A 423 27.63 -22.43 -15.13
C PRO A 423 28.51 -21.21 -15.43
N MET A 424 28.37 -20.17 -14.61
CA MET A 424 29.15 -18.93 -14.76
C MET A 424 30.59 -19.13 -14.30
N LYS A 425 31.53 -19.15 -15.25
CA LYS A 425 32.98 -19.22 -14.99
C LYS A 425 33.48 -17.89 -14.40
N ILE A 426 33.40 -17.74 -13.09
CA ILE A 426 33.76 -16.53 -12.35
C ILE A 426 34.82 -16.86 -11.29
N GLN A 427 35.86 -16.03 -11.21
CA GLN A 427 36.86 -16.11 -10.15
C GLN A 427 36.27 -15.52 -8.86
N ILE A 428 36.01 -16.37 -7.87
CA ILE A 428 35.48 -15.96 -6.56
C ILE A 428 36.60 -15.23 -5.79
N PRO A 429 36.33 -14.04 -5.19
CA PRO A 429 37.35 -13.30 -4.46
C PRO A 429 37.78 -14.06 -3.19
N ARG A 430 39.08 -14.02 -2.85
CA ARG A 430 39.64 -14.71 -1.67
C ARG A 430 39.21 -14.09 -0.33
N LYS A 431 38.78 -12.82 -0.35
CA LYS A 431 38.19 -12.10 0.78
C LYS A 431 36.91 -11.41 0.30
N PHE A 432 35.84 -11.51 1.08
CA PHE A 432 34.57 -10.84 0.78
C PHE A 432 34.43 -9.45 1.43
N SER A 433 35.34 -9.11 2.37
CA SER A 433 35.46 -7.78 2.99
C SER A 433 35.59 -6.67 1.94
N VAL A 434 34.84 -5.58 2.11
CA VAL A 434 34.84 -4.40 1.23
C VAL A 434 35.20 -3.16 2.04
N PRO A 435 36.04 -2.24 1.53
CA PRO A 435 36.33 -0.97 2.19
C PRO A 435 35.06 -0.19 2.53
N GLY A 436 35.05 0.50 3.68
CA GLY A 436 33.92 1.33 4.13
C GLY A 436 32.64 0.57 4.56
N LEU A 437 32.61 -0.77 4.47
CA LEU A 437 31.46 -1.58 4.89
C LEU A 437 31.80 -2.50 6.10
N PRO A 438 30.81 -2.83 6.95
CA PRO A 438 30.99 -3.83 8.01
C PRO A 438 31.40 -5.21 7.49
N GLU A 439 32.05 -6.01 8.35
CA GLU A 439 32.32 -7.41 8.04
C GLU A 439 31.02 -8.22 7.90
N LEU A 440 30.99 -9.14 6.94
CA LEU A 440 29.82 -9.96 6.64
C LEU A 440 29.79 -11.25 7.46
N ASN A 441 28.60 -11.61 7.96
CA ASN A 441 28.39 -12.92 8.59
C ASN A 441 28.28 -14.06 7.56
N ALA A 442 28.30 -15.31 8.04
CA ALA A 442 28.26 -16.49 7.18
C ALA A 442 27.05 -16.55 6.22
N SER A 443 25.87 -16.08 6.63
CA SER A 443 24.67 -16.06 5.75
C SER A 443 24.80 -15.01 4.63
N GLN A 444 25.38 -13.85 4.95
CA GLN A 444 25.67 -12.78 3.99
C GLN A 444 26.80 -13.18 3.02
N ILE A 445 27.89 -13.80 3.51
CA ILE A 445 28.97 -14.35 2.67
C ILE A 445 28.43 -15.41 1.71
N ASN A 446 27.56 -16.31 2.19
CA ASN A 446 26.91 -17.32 1.35
C ASN A 446 26.01 -16.68 0.28
N ALA A 447 25.29 -15.60 0.63
CA ALA A 447 24.52 -14.82 -0.34
C ALA A 447 25.42 -14.20 -1.41
N VAL A 448 26.46 -13.45 -1.05
CA VAL A 448 27.42 -12.86 -2.00
C VAL A 448 28.00 -13.94 -2.93
N LYS A 449 28.50 -15.05 -2.36
CA LYS A 449 29.08 -16.17 -3.11
C LYS A 449 28.08 -16.79 -4.10
N SER A 450 26.87 -17.12 -3.64
CA SER A 450 25.85 -17.73 -4.51
C SER A 450 25.32 -16.75 -5.57
N VAL A 451 25.29 -15.44 -5.29
CA VAL A 451 24.80 -14.43 -6.22
C VAL A 451 25.77 -14.22 -7.37
N LEU A 452 27.07 -14.07 -7.07
CA LEU A 452 28.11 -13.92 -8.09
C LEU A 452 28.10 -15.06 -9.12
N GLN A 453 27.78 -16.28 -8.70
CA GLN A 453 27.79 -17.48 -9.53
C GLN A 453 26.48 -17.74 -10.33
N LYS A 454 25.44 -16.92 -10.20
CA LYS A 454 24.10 -17.17 -10.78
C LYS A 454 23.59 -16.01 -11.63
N PRO A 455 22.96 -16.28 -12.81
CA PRO A 455 22.37 -15.24 -13.66
C PRO A 455 21.02 -14.70 -13.15
N LEU A 456 20.35 -15.41 -12.24
CA LEU A 456 19.20 -14.92 -11.49
C LEU A 456 19.35 -15.35 -10.02
N SER A 457 19.23 -14.40 -9.10
CA SER A 457 19.24 -14.65 -7.65
C SER A 457 18.16 -13.85 -6.95
N LEU A 458 17.48 -14.50 -6.00
CA LEU A 458 16.58 -13.85 -5.04
C LEU A 458 17.23 -13.85 -3.66
N ILE A 459 17.23 -12.71 -2.97
CA ILE A 459 17.69 -12.59 -1.57
C ILE A 459 16.49 -12.18 -0.70
N GLN A 460 16.09 -13.05 0.24
CA GLN A 460 15.14 -12.68 1.29
C GLN A 460 15.93 -12.10 2.47
N GLY A 461 15.66 -10.86 2.83
CA GLY A 461 16.28 -10.24 4.00
C GLY A 461 15.25 -9.73 5.01
N PRO A 462 14.98 -10.50 6.08
CA PRO A 462 14.19 -10.06 7.22
C PRO A 462 14.70 -8.73 7.84
N PRO A 463 13.87 -8.02 8.61
CA PRO A 463 14.25 -6.77 9.27
C PRO A 463 15.57 -6.85 10.03
N GLY A 464 16.41 -5.84 9.88
CA GLY A 464 17.72 -5.75 10.57
C GLY A 464 18.82 -6.68 10.06
N THR A 465 18.59 -7.51 9.03
CA THR A 465 19.58 -8.52 8.56
C THR A 465 20.72 -7.99 7.66
N GLY A 466 20.81 -6.68 7.48
CA GLY A 466 21.86 -6.05 6.67
C GLY A 466 21.69 -6.23 5.15
N LYS A 467 20.44 -6.21 4.64
CA LYS A 467 20.14 -6.23 3.20
C LYS A 467 21.04 -5.29 2.40
N THR A 468 20.94 -3.99 2.68
CA THR A 468 21.65 -2.91 1.97
C THR A 468 23.17 -3.07 2.00
N VAL A 469 23.74 -3.57 3.10
CA VAL A 469 25.19 -3.86 3.23
C VAL A 469 25.58 -5.06 2.36
N THR A 470 24.73 -6.08 2.31
CA THR A 470 24.91 -7.25 1.43
C THR A 470 24.76 -6.85 -0.04
N SER A 471 23.76 -6.04 -0.39
CA SER A 471 23.55 -5.46 -1.72
C SER A 471 24.75 -4.64 -2.17
N ALA A 472 25.25 -3.70 -1.35
CA ALA A 472 26.43 -2.90 -1.67
C ALA A 472 27.70 -3.76 -1.83
N THR A 473 27.87 -4.81 -1.01
CA THR A 473 28.98 -5.76 -1.16
C THR A 473 28.88 -6.58 -2.45
N ILE A 474 27.68 -7.03 -2.81
CA ILE A 474 27.40 -7.72 -4.08
C ILE A 474 27.75 -6.81 -5.26
N ILE A 475 27.31 -5.55 -5.24
CA ILE A 475 27.59 -4.55 -6.28
C ILE A 475 29.10 -4.31 -6.40
N TYR A 476 29.82 -4.14 -5.28
CA TYR A 476 31.28 -3.99 -5.28
C TYR A 476 31.99 -5.14 -6.00
N HIS A 477 31.70 -6.38 -5.61
CA HIS A 477 32.33 -7.55 -6.24
C HIS A 477 31.89 -7.70 -7.70
N LEU A 478 30.64 -7.39 -8.05
CA LEU A 478 30.18 -7.40 -9.45
C LEU A 478 30.93 -6.39 -10.32
N CYS A 479 31.09 -5.13 -9.87
CA CYS A 479 31.88 -4.11 -10.58
C CYS A 479 33.34 -4.57 -10.75
N LYS A 480 34.02 -4.96 -9.65
CA LYS A 480 35.44 -5.30 -9.67
C LYS A 480 35.77 -6.61 -10.42
N ILE A 481 34.85 -7.57 -10.48
CA ILE A 481 35.08 -8.86 -11.17
C ILE A 481 34.65 -8.81 -12.64
N SER A 482 33.55 -8.12 -12.98
CA SER A 482 33.03 -8.09 -14.35
C SER A 482 33.57 -6.95 -15.20
N GLY A 483 34.20 -5.93 -14.60
CA GLY A 483 34.59 -4.69 -15.28
C GLY A 483 33.43 -3.95 -15.94
N SER A 484 32.18 -4.31 -15.60
CA SER A 484 30.96 -3.84 -16.23
C SER A 484 30.20 -2.94 -15.26
N GLN A 485 29.62 -1.87 -15.78
CA GLN A 485 28.75 -0.98 -15.04
C GLN A 485 27.50 -1.72 -14.51
N VAL A 486 27.13 -1.44 -13.26
CA VAL A 486 25.97 -2.04 -12.59
C VAL A 486 24.83 -1.03 -12.47
N LEU A 487 23.61 -1.44 -12.85
CA LEU A 487 22.38 -0.70 -12.57
C LEU A 487 21.82 -1.11 -11.21
N VAL A 488 21.48 -0.12 -10.40
CA VAL A 488 20.95 -0.32 -9.04
C VAL A 488 19.63 0.42 -8.91
N CYS A 489 18.56 -0.34 -8.64
CA CYS A 489 17.21 0.16 -8.53
C CYS A 489 16.55 -0.17 -7.19
N ALA A 490 15.55 0.62 -6.83
CA ALA A 490 14.53 0.31 -5.84
C ALA A 490 13.25 1.10 -6.18
N PRO A 491 12.05 0.69 -5.74
CA PRO A 491 10.83 1.44 -6.07
C PRO A 491 10.77 2.82 -5.40
N SER A 492 11.23 2.93 -4.14
CA SER A 492 11.21 4.20 -3.39
C SER A 492 12.55 4.94 -3.43
N ASN A 493 12.50 6.28 -3.55
CA ASN A 493 13.72 7.12 -3.55
C ASN A 493 14.57 6.94 -2.29
N VAL A 494 13.96 6.73 -1.11
CA VAL A 494 14.68 6.54 0.16
C VAL A 494 15.51 5.26 0.13
N ALA A 495 15.00 4.16 -0.44
CA ALA A 495 15.76 2.92 -0.58
C ALA A 495 16.92 3.07 -1.58
N VAL A 496 16.71 3.80 -2.69
CA VAL A 496 17.79 4.14 -3.64
C VAL A 496 18.88 4.97 -2.96
N ASP A 497 18.50 5.99 -2.18
CA ASP A 497 19.43 6.91 -1.53
C ASP A 497 20.25 6.22 -0.43
N GLN A 498 19.60 5.41 0.42
CA GLN A 498 20.28 4.55 1.41
C GLN A 498 21.29 3.59 0.75
N LEU A 499 20.93 2.97 -0.38
CA LEU A 499 21.82 2.04 -1.07
C LEU A 499 22.95 2.78 -1.80
N CYS A 500 22.68 3.95 -2.38
CA CYS A 500 23.66 4.82 -3.02
C CYS A 500 24.74 5.30 -2.04
N GLU A 501 24.36 5.72 -0.83
CA GLU A 501 25.28 6.02 0.28
C GLU A 501 26.24 4.85 0.54
N ARG A 502 25.70 3.64 0.74
CA ARG A 502 26.50 2.45 1.06
C ARG A 502 27.39 1.99 -0.07
N ILE A 503 27.03 2.23 -1.32
CA ILE A 503 27.90 1.96 -2.48
C ILE A 503 29.02 2.99 -2.55
N HIS A 504 28.73 4.27 -2.34
CA HIS A 504 29.74 5.34 -2.37
C HIS A 504 30.86 5.12 -1.33
N LEU A 505 30.52 4.68 -0.11
CA LEU A 505 31.50 4.32 0.93
C LEU A 505 32.52 3.25 0.50
N THR A 506 32.24 2.46 -0.54
CA THR A 506 33.17 1.45 -1.08
C THR A 506 34.25 2.02 -2.01
N GLY A 507 34.19 3.32 -2.32
CA GLY A 507 35.09 3.98 -3.27
C GLY A 507 34.75 3.72 -4.75
N LEU A 508 33.52 3.31 -5.06
CA LEU A 508 33.02 3.19 -6.43
C LEU A 508 32.48 4.52 -6.95
N LYS A 509 32.74 4.80 -8.23
CA LYS A 509 32.17 5.94 -8.96
C LYS A 509 30.67 5.73 -9.12
N THR A 510 29.90 6.43 -8.27
CA THR A 510 28.47 6.22 -8.11
C THR A 510 27.71 7.45 -8.59
N VAL A 511 26.70 7.26 -9.44
CA VAL A 511 25.88 8.35 -10.01
C VAL A 511 24.42 8.12 -9.69
N ARG A 512 23.79 9.08 -8.99
CA ARG A 512 22.38 9.05 -8.61
C ARG A 512 21.53 9.80 -9.64
N VAL A 513 20.79 9.06 -10.48
CA VAL A 513 19.87 9.67 -11.46
C VAL A 513 18.53 9.94 -10.77
N THR A 514 18.21 11.22 -10.58
CA THR A 514 16.90 11.69 -10.09
C THR A 514 15.97 12.06 -11.26
N ALA A 515 14.66 12.02 -11.00
CA ALA A 515 13.67 12.58 -11.92
C ALA A 515 13.76 14.12 -11.91
N LYS A 516 13.46 14.78 -13.03
CA LYS A 516 13.66 16.23 -13.18
C LYS A 516 12.85 17.12 -12.23
N SER A 517 11.68 16.66 -11.78
CA SER A 517 10.90 17.35 -10.73
C SER A 517 11.43 17.10 -9.31
N ARG A 518 12.58 16.44 -9.18
CA ARG A 518 13.31 16.16 -7.94
C ARG A 518 14.80 16.49 -8.08
N GLU A 519 15.14 17.47 -8.91
CA GLU A 519 16.50 18.03 -8.99
C GLU A 519 16.67 19.04 -7.83
N ASP A 520 15.72 19.95 -7.58
CA ASP A 520 15.69 20.88 -6.42
C ASP A 520 15.31 20.23 -5.04
N VAL A 521 15.46 18.91 -4.85
CA VAL A 521 14.98 18.20 -3.63
C VAL A 521 16.15 17.66 -2.80
N GLU A 522 16.27 18.13 -1.56
CA GLU A 522 17.31 17.71 -0.62
C GLU A 522 17.34 16.19 -0.39
N SER A 523 18.55 15.64 -0.34
CA SER A 523 18.85 14.23 -0.08
C SER A 523 20.26 14.12 0.50
N PRO A 524 20.55 13.19 1.44
CA PRO A 524 21.90 12.95 1.94
C PRO A 524 22.90 12.53 0.85
N VAL A 525 22.42 12.07 -0.31
CA VAL A 525 23.24 11.74 -1.49
C VAL A 525 23.08 12.75 -2.63
N GLY A 526 22.61 13.97 -2.36
CA GLY A 526 22.43 15.02 -3.37
C GLY A 526 23.70 15.34 -4.16
N PHE A 527 24.86 15.33 -3.51
CA PHE A 527 26.19 15.51 -4.13
C PHE A 527 26.58 14.39 -5.11
N LEU A 528 25.97 13.20 -5.00
CA LEU A 528 26.14 12.10 -5.96
C LEU A 528 25.16 12.19 -7.13
N SER A 529 24.25 13.17 -7.15
CA SER A 529 23.23 13.25 -8.20
C SER A 529 23.81 13.66 -9.55
N LEU A 530 23.21 13.16 -10.64
CA LEU A 530 23.70 13.44 -12.01
C LEU A 530 23.70 14.95 -12.32
N HIS A 531 22.70 15.69 -11.88
CA HIS A 531 22.61 17.13 -12.14
C HIS A 531 23.67 17.90 -11.33
N GLU A 532 23.93 17.48 -10.08
CA GLU A 532 24.96 18.11 -9.24
C GLU A 532 26.37 17.79 -9.73
N GLN A 533 26.64 16.54 -10.12
CA GLN A 533 27.91 16.17 -10.74
C GLN A 533 28.15 16.93 -12.06
N VAL A 534 27.11 17.22 -12.85
CA VAL A 534 27.22 18.10 -14.04
C VAL A 534 27.44 19.56 -13.67
N ARG A 535 26.88 20.06 -12.55
CA ARG A 535 27.09 21.42 -12.05
C ARG A 535 28.51 21.64 -11.52
N MET A 536 29.09 20.60 -10.91
CA MET A 536 30.43 20.58 -10.32
C MET A 536 31.53 20.11 -11.31
N ASN A 537 31.23 19.96 -12.61
CA ASN A 537 32.17 19.44 -13.59
C ASN A 537 32.94 20.55 -14.34
N ASP A 538 34.07 20.97 -13.76
CA ASP A 538 34.91 22.04 -14.29
C ASP A 538 35.65 21.71 -15.61
N THR A 539 35.50 20.50 -16.19
CA THR A 539 36.12 20.19 -17.49
C THR A 539 35.56 21.02 -18.64
N ASN A 540 34.36 21.62 -18.49
CA ASN A 540 33.71 22.40 -19.53
C ASN A 540 33.43 23.85 -19.10
N VAL A 541 34.45 24.70 -19.29
CA VAL A 541 34.41 26.15 -19.01
C VAL A 541 33.25 26.88 -19.70
N GLU A 542 32.77 26.41 -20.85
CA GLU A 542 31.62 27.03 -21.53
C GLU A 542 30.28 26.62 -20.88
N LEU A 543 30.13 25.35 -20.46
CA LEU A 543 28.98 24.92 -19.67
C LEU A 543 28.92 25.66 -18.33
N ASN A 544 30.07 25.88 -17.67
CA ASN A 544 30.12 26.64 -16.43
C ASN A 544 29.73 28.10 -16.61
N LYS A 545 30.20 28.77 -17.67
CA LYS A 545 29.74 30.13 -18.02
C LYS A 545 28.24 30.21 -18.28
N LEU A 546 27.67 29.20 -18.94
CA LEU A 546 26.23 29.12 -19.20
C LEU A 546 25.41 28.76 -17.94
N ASN A 547 25.94 27.94 -17.04
CA ASN A 547 25.37 27.70 -15.70
C ASN A 547 25.33 29.00 -14.88
N GLN A 548 26.46 29.72 -14.82
CA GLN A 548 26.55 30.98 -14.07
C GLN A 548 25.63 32.05 -14.65
N LEU A 549 25.69 32.32 -15.97
CA LEU A 549 24.81 33.29 -16.63
C LEU A 549 23.32 32.98 -16.37
N LYS A 550 22.94 31.70 -16.35
CA LYS A 550 21.58 31.25 -16.03
C LYS A 550 21.20 31.38 -14.55
N SER A 551 22.18 31.31 -13.64
CA SER A 551 21.98 31.57 -12.22
C SER A 551 21.80 33.07 -11.95
N ASP A 552 22.61 33.90 -12.61
CA ASP A 552 22.67 35.35 -12.40
C ASP A 552 21.49 36.09 -13.08
N VAL A 553 21.04 35.61 -14.24
CA VAL A 553 19.97 36.22 -15.06
C VAL A 553 18.64 35.43 -14.98
N GLY A 554 18.64 34.22 -14.42
CA GLY A 554 17.49 33.32 -14.34
C GLY A 554 17.13 32.63 -15.67
N GLU A 555 17.36 33.30 -16.80
CA GLU A 555 17.10 32.80 -18.15
C GLU A 555 18.35 32.85 -19.05
N LEU A 556 18.24 32.25 -20.24
CA LEU A 556 19.28 32.23 -21.28
C LEU A 556 18.65 32.56 -22.64
N SER A 557 19.41 33.15 -23.56
CA SER A 557 18.95 33.39 -24.93
C SER A 557 18.54 32.07 -25.62
N SER A 558 17.72 32.15 -26.68
CA SER A 558 17.30 30.94 -27.42
C SER A 558 18.47 30.17 -28.04
N GLN A 559 19.60 30.84 -28.31
CA GLN A 559 20.83 30.21 -28.79
C GLN A 559 21.61 29.58 -27.62
N ASP A 560 21.75 30.30 -26.51
CA ASP A 560 22.48 29.85 -25.32
C ASP A 560 21.78 28.70 -24.62
N GLU A 561 20.45 28.74 -24.44
CA GLU A 561 19.63 27.65 -23.91
C GLU A 561 19.69 26.40 -24.81
N LYS A 562 19.92 26.56 -26.12
CA LYS A 562 20.16 25.43 -27.05
C LYS A 562 21.57 24.87 -26.88
N LYS A 563 22.59 25.72 -26.77
CA LYS A 563 24.00 25.33 -26.56
C LYS A 563 24.19 24.67 -25.20
N PHE A 564 23.63 25.26 -24.15
CA PHE A 564 23.51 24.73 -22.80
C PHE A 564 22.97 23.29 -22.82
N LYS A 565 21.78 23.06 -23.39
CA LYS A 565 21.19 21.71 -23.51
C LYS A 565 22.08 20.72 -24.27
N GLN A 566 22.88 21.16 -25.23
CA GLN A 566 23.82 20.30 -25.94
C GLN A 566 25.02 19.91 -25.05
N LEU A 567 25.60 20.89 -24.33
CA LEU A 567 26.72 20.69 -23.42
C LEU A 567 26.32 19.91 -22.14
N THR A 568 25.19 20.24 -21.50
CA THR A 568 24.62 19.46 -20.40
C THR A 568 24.44 18.00 -20.81
N ARG A 569 23.86 17.73 -21.99
CA ARG A 569 23.70 16.36 -22.51
C ARG A 569 25.03 15.68 -22.87
N ALA A 570 26.12 16.43 -23.08
CA ALA A 570 27.44 15.85 -23.27
C ALA A 570 28.02 15.42 -21.92
N ALA A 571 28.04 16.33 -20.93
CA ALA A 571 28.49 16.05 -19.58
C ALA A 571 27.67 14.95 -18.89
N GLU A 572 26.33 14.93 -19.05
CA GLU A 572 25.47 13.85 -18.56
C GLU A 572 25.92 12.49 -19.11
N ARG A 573 26.24 12.39 -20.41
CA ARG A 573 26.73 11.13 -21.02
C ARG A 573 28.14 10.76 -20.57
N GLU A 574 29.02 11.75 -20.41
CA GLU A 574 30.39 11.54 -19.94
C GLU A 574 30.41 10.93 -18.53
N ILE A 575 29.69 11.56 -17.60
CA ILE A 575 29.54 11.11 -16.21
C ILE A 575 28.86 9.73 -16.15
N LEU A 576 27.76 9.54 -16.89
CA LEU A 576 27.07 8.25 -16.93
C LEU A 576 27.93 7.13 -17.54
N ASN A 577 28.74 7.40 -18.56
CA ASN A 577 29.65 6.39 -19.14
C ASN A 577 30.87 6.10 -18.25
N ALA A 578 31.28 7.06 -17.41
CA ALA A 578 32.46 6.93 -16.54
C ALA A 578 32.17 6.33 -15.15
N ALA A 579 30.91 6.06 -14.83
CA ALA A 579 30.48 5.51 -13.54
C ALA A 579 30.70 3.98 -13.44
N ASP A 580 31.09 3.50 -12.25
CA ASP A 580 31.04 2.07 -11.91
C ASP A 580 29.58 1.62 -11.68
N VAL A 581 28.75 2.52 -11.12
CA VAL A 581 27.39 2.23 -10.67
C VAL A 581 26.44 3.39 -10.95
N ILE A 582 25.25 3.08 -11.47
CA ILE A 582 24.14 4.02 -11.64
C ILE A 582 23.01 3.63 -10.70
N CYS A 583 22.60 4.56 -9.83
CA CYS A 583 21.51 4.40 -8.87
C CYS A 583 20.29 5.23 -9.30
N CYS A 584 19.12 4.61 -9.46
CA CYS A 584 17.86 5.29 -9.80
C CYS A 584 16.66 4.53 -9.23
N THR A 585 15.44 5.05 -9.33
CA THR A 585 14.24 4.24 -9.00
C THR A 585 13.92 3.26 -10.13
N CYS A 586 13.11 2.22 -9.88
CA CYS A 586 12.68 1.28 -10.93
C CYS A 586 12.05 2.01 -12.13
N VAL A 587 11.06 2.89 -11.89
CA VAL A 587 10.53 3.82 -12.90
C VAL A 587 11.63 4.73 -13.47
N GLY A 588 12.57 5.18 -12.64
CA GLY A 588 13.70 6.03 -13.01
C GLY A 588 14.65 5.41 -14.05
N ALA A 589 14.77 4.09 -14.12
CA ALA A 589 15.57 3.40 -15.14
C ALA A 589 15.09 3.68 -16.57
N GLY A 590 13.79 3.93 -16.76
CA GLY A 590 13.20 4.34 -18.04
C GLY A 590 13.41 5.82 -18.40
N ASP A 591 14.40 6.51 -17.81
CA ASP A 591 14.74 7.89 -18.16
C ASP A 591 15.40 7.96 -19.55
N PRO A 592 15.02 8.90 -20.44
CA PRO A 592 15.64 9.05 -21.76
C PRO A 592 17.16 9.17 -21.76
N ARG A 593 17.78 9.63 -20.66
CA ARG A 593 19.25 9.70 -20.49
C ARG A 593 19.90 8.31 -20.44
N LEU A 594 19.19 7.30 -19.92
CA LEU A 594 19.65 5.92 -19.82
C LEU A 594 19.26 5.06 -21.03
N SER A 595 18.30 5.51 -21.85
CA SER A 595 17.69 4.75 -22.97
C SER A 595 18.63 4.15 -24.02
N LYS A 596 19.89 4.60 -24.10
CA LYS A 596 20.92 4.09 -25.04
C LYS A 596 22.01 3.26 -24.37
N MET A 597 21.97 3.10 -23.05
CA MET A 597 22.91 2.30 -22.27
C MET A 597 22.39 0.87 -22.17
N LYS A 598 23.29 -0.13 -22.06
CA LYS A 598 22.91 -1.52 -21.79
C LYS A 598 23.59 -2.02 -20.52
N PHE A 599 22.77 -2.43 -19.55
CA PHE A 599 23.18 -2.87 -18.23
C PHE A 599 23.18 -4.38 -18.16
N ARG A 600 24.37 -4.98 -18.30
CA ARG A 600 24.56 -6.44 -18.17
C ARG A 600 24.06 -6.94 -16.81
N THR A 601 24.23 -6.14 -15.77
CA THR A 601 24.04 -6.52 -14.37
C THR A 601 23.09 -5.53 -13.70
N VAL A 602 22.00 -6.05 -13.13
CA VAL A 602 20.95 -5.26 -12.47
C VAL A 602 20.70 -5.81 -11.06
N LEU A 603 20.74 -4.93 -10.06
CA LEU A 603 20.26 -5.22 -8.71
C LEU A 603 19.03 -4.37 -8.41
N ILE A 604 17.96 -4.99 -7.92
CA ILE A 604 16.75 -4.31 -7.45
C ILE A 604 16.57 -4.61 -5.96
N ASP A 605 16.72 -3.61 -5.10
CA ASP A 605 16.47 -3.72 -3.65
C ASP A 605 15.04 -3.25 -3.30
N GLU A 606 14.53 -3.76 -2.18
CA GLU A 606 13.11 -3.71 -1.80
C GLU A 606 12.16 -4.10 -2.95
N SER A 607 12.57 -5.02 -3.83
CA SER A 607 11.84 -5.43 -5.05
C SER A 607 10.46 -6.04 -4.78
N THR A 608 10.18 -6.43 -3.54
CA THR A 608 8.86 -6.89 -3.09
C THR A 608 7.83 -5.76 -2.94
N GLN A 609 8.27 -4.50 -2.79
CA GLN A 609 7.37 -3.33 -2.79
C GLN A 609 6.95 -2.89 -4.20
N SER A 610 7.56 -3.47 -5.25
CA SER A 610 7.39 -3.06 -6.65
C SER A 610 6.37 -3.95 -7.36
N ALA A 611 5.50 -3.34 -8.18
CA ALA A 611 4.65 -4.10 -9.09
C ALA A 611 5.51 -4.78 -10.16
N GLU A 612 5.14 -5.97 -10.62
CA GLU A 612 5.97 -6.72 -11.59
C GLU A 612 6.29 -5.94 -12.89
N PRO A 613 5.34 -5.24 -13.54
CA PRO A 613 5.64 -4.36 -14.68
C PRO A 613 6.60 -3.20 -14.38
N GLU A 614 6.72 -2.76 -13.12
CA GLU A 614 7.68 -1.74 -12.69
C GLU A 614 9.09 -2.34 -12.53
N CYS A 615 9.20 -3.54 -11.95
CA CYS A 615 10.44 -4.32 -11.91
C CYS A 615 11.02 -4.60 -13.31
N MET A 616 10.18 -4.73 -14.34
CA MET A 616 10.63 -4.97 -15.71
C MET A 616 11.39 -3.79 -16.34
N ILE A 617 11.13 -2.54 -15.91
CA ILE A 617 11.71 -1.33 -16.49
C ILE A 617 13.26 -1.34 -16.51
N PRO A 618 13.98 -1.63 -15.41
CA PRO A 618 15.43 -1.77 -15.44
C PRO A 618 15.93 -3.08 -16.09
N LEU A 619 15.11 -4.14 -16.14
CA LEU A 619 15.54 -5.45 -16.64
C LEU A 619 15.67 -5.48 -18.18
N VAL A 620 14.77 -4.81 -18.90
CA VAL A 620 14.77 -4.76 -20.37
C VAL A 620 15.92 -3.94 -20.98
N LEU A 621 16.80 -3.36 -20.14
CA LEU A 621 17.98 -2.61 -20.58
C LEU A 621 19.19 -3.52 -20.89
N GLY A 622 18.96 -4.74 -21.37
CA GLY A 622 20.00 -5.70 -21.76
C GLY A 622 20.47 -6.64 -20.66
N CYS A 623 19.65 -6.90 -19.63
CA CYS A 623 20.05 -7.62 -18.42
C CYS A 623 20.45 -9.09 -18.69
N LYS A 624 21.61 -9.49 -18.16
CA LYS A 624 22.16 -10.87 -18.23
C LYS A 624 22.48 -11.48 -16.87
N GLN A 625 22.52 -10.67 -15.81
CA GLN A 625 22.61 -11.11 -14.42
C GLN A 625 21.71 -10.21 -13.54
N VAL A 626 20.68 -10.79 -12.94
CA VAL A 626 19.73 -10.09 -12.07
C VAL A 626 19.82 -10.55 -10.62
N VAL A 627 19.78 -9.57 -9.70
CA VAL A 627 19.67 -9.79 -8.25
C VAL A 627 18.43 -9.07 -7.75
N LEU A 628 17.40 -9.81 -7.33
CA LEU A 628 16.22 -9.23 -6.68
C LEU A 628 16.36 -9.40 -5.17
N VAL A 629 16.28 -8.31 -4.43
CA VAL A 629 16.48 -8.25 -2.98
C VAL A 629 15.22 -7.67 -2.36
N GLY A 630 14.67 -8.33 -1.34
CA GLY A 630 13.39 -7.93 -0.74
C GLY A 630 12.97 -8.82 0.42
N ASP A 631 11.70 -8.74 0.79
CA ASP A 631 11.10 -9.64 1.78
C ASP A 631 9.57 -9.69 1.66
N HIS A 632 9.06 -10.83 1.17
CA HIS A 632 7.63 -11.08 0.96
C HIS A 632 6.82 -11.23 2.27
N GLN A 633 7.50 -11.20 3.43
CA GLN A 633 6.87 -11.11 4.75
C GLN A 633 6.66 -9.65 5.21
N GLN A 634 7.20 -8.67 4.47
CA GLN A 634 6.93 -7.24 4.62
C GLN A 634 6.00 -6.77 3.49
N LEU A 635 5.71 -5.47 3.42
CA LEU A 635 4.70 -4.91 2.50
C LEU A 635 5.01 -5.19 1.02
N GLY A 636 3.95 -5.53 0.28
CA GLY A 636 3.93 -5.64 -1.18
C GLY A 636 3.59 -4.31 -1.89
N PRO A 637 3.43 -4.31 -3.23
CA PRO A 637 3.05 -3.12 -3.98
C PRO A 637 1.66 -2.58 -3.63
N VAL A 638 1.53 -1.26 -3.70
CA VAL A 638 0.27 -0.54 -3.45
C VAL A 638 -0.47 -0.36 -4.78
N ILE A 639 -1.52 -1.17 -4.98
CA ILE A 639 -2.44 -1.06 -6.11
C ILE A 639 -3.77 -0.48 -5.62
N MET A 640 -4.22 0.61 -6.22
CA MET A 640 -5.41 1.37 -5.82
C MET A 640 -6.69 0.76 -6.40
N ASN A 641 -6.65 0.30 -7.66
CA ASN A 641 -7.80 -0.31 -8.31
C ASN A 641 -8.00 -1.76 -7.84
N LYS A 642 -9.07 -2.00 -7.09
CA LYS A 642 -9.40 -3.34 -6.57
C LYS A 642 -9.55 -4.40 -7.67
N LYS A 643 -10.00 -4.06 -8.89
CA LYS A 643 -10.09 -5.02 -10.00
C LYS A 643 -8.70 -5.47 -10.44
N ALA A 644 -7.77 -4.52 -10.64
CA ALA A 644 -6.39 -4.82 -11.00
C ALA A 644 -5.64 -5.60 -9.89
N ALA A 645 -5.86 -5.22 -8.62
CA ALA A 645 -5.33 -5.96 -7.47
C ALA A 645 -5.85 -7.40 -7.41
N THR A 646 -7.17 -7.61 -7.58
CA THR A 646 -7.79 -8.96 -7.57
C THR A 646 -7.34 -9.83 -8.73
N ALA A 647 -7.02 -9.23 -9.87
CA ALA A 647 -6.44 -9.93 -11.03
C ALA A 647 -4.96 -10.31 -10.85
N GLY A 648 -4.28 -9.80 -9.81
CA GLY A 648 -2.92 -10.20 -9.44
C GLY A 648 -1.84 -9.12 -9.61
N LEU A 649 -2.19 -7.88 -9.98
CA LEU A 649 -1.20 -6.79 -10.10
C LEU A 649 -0.54 -6.44 -8.73
N ASN A 650 -1.14 -6.89 -7.62
CA ASN A 650 -0.57 -6.76 -6.27
C ASN A 650 0.49 -7.83 -5.91
N GLN A 651 0.82 -8.73 -6.83
CA GLN A 651 1.94 -9.68 -6.70
C GLN A 651 3.23 -9.06 -7.27
N SER A 652 4.31 -9.07 -6.50
CA SER A 652 5.63 -8.67 -6.98
C SER A 652 6.31 -9.79 -7.79
N LEU A 653 7.22 -9.39 -8.69
CA LEU A 653 8.04 -10.33 -9.48
C LEU A 653 8.83 -11.30 -8.57
N PHE A 654 9.28 -10.81 -7.40
CA PHE A 654 9.96 -11.63 -6.40
C PHE A 654 9.04 -12.74 -5.87
N GLU A 655 7.79 -12.41 -5.51
CA GLU A 655 6.81 -13.38 -5.02
C GLU A 655 6.45 -14.42 -6.09
N ARG A 656 6.19 -14.00 -7.34
CA ARG A 656 5.87 -14.92 -8.44
C ARG A 656 7.02 -15.89 -8.70
N LEU A 657 8.26 -15.41 -8.72
CA LEU A 657 9.45 -16.26 -8.88
C LEU A 657 9.64 -17.24 -7.70
N VAL A 658 9.34 -16.83 -6.46
CA VAL A 658 9.35 -17.74 -5.29
C VAL A 658 8.28 -18.83 -5.40
N ILE A 659 7.09 -18.50 -5.94
CA ILE A 659 6.02 -19.48 -6.19
C ILE A 659 6.44 -20.46 -7.32
N LEU A 660 7.13 -19.98 -8.35
CA LEU A 660 7.79 -20.77 -9.39
C LEU A 660 9.02 -21.58 -8.92
N GLY A 661 9.20 -21.77 -7.61
CA GLY A 661 10.28 -22.58 -7.04
C GLY A 661 11.67 -21.94 -7.09
N CYS A 662 11.80 -20.64 -7.34
CA CYS A 662 13.08 -19.94 -7.18
C CYS A 662 13.39 -19.74 -5.69
N SER A 663 14.04 -20.72 -5.07
CA SER A 663 14.39 -20.67 -3.64
C SER A 663 15.23 -19.42 -3.30
N PRO A 664 14.74 -18.50 -2.46
CA PRO A 664 15.46 -17.29 -2.11
C PRO A 664 16.53 -17.57 -1.05
N ILE A 665 17.66 -16.86 -1.16
CA ILE A 665 18.73 -16.94 -0.17
C ILE A 665 18.31 -16.08 1.03
N ARG A 666 17.99 -16.71 2.17
CA ARG A 666 17.56 -16.00 3.38
C ARG A 666 18.77 -15.52 4.19
N LEU A 667 18.85 -14.22 4.49
CA LEU A 667 19.77 -13.67 5.49
C LEU A 667 19.23 -13.99 6.90
N GLN A 668 20.09 -14.48 7.80
CA GLN A 668 19.63 -15.16 9.02
C GLN A 668 19.87 -14.41 10.34
N VAL A 669 20.74 -13.39 10.36
CA VAL A 669 21.17 -12.72 11.60
C VAL A 669 20.77 -11.25 11.58
N GLN A 670 20.00 -10.78 12.56
CA GLN A 670 19.54 -9.40 12.68
C GLN A 670 20.39 -8.58 13.66
N TYR A 671 20.64 -7.31 13.34
CA TYR A 671 21.51 -6.40 14.10
C TYR A 671 20.81 -5.12 14.60
N ARG A 672 19.50 -4.98 14.36
CA ARG A 672 18.72 -3.77 14.69
C ARG A 672 18.23 -3.80 16.13
N MET A 673 17.47 -4.83 16.48
CA MET A 673 16.49 -4.82 17.57
C MET A 673 17.03 -5.50 18.84
N HIS A 674 16.59 -5.07 20.03
CA HIS A 674 16.74 -5.86 21.26
C HIS A 674 16.16 -7.28 21.07
N PRO A 675 16.80 -8.35 21.58
CA PRO A 675 16.35 -9.73 21.35
C PRO A 675 14.86 -10.00 21.65
N CYS A 676 14.27 -9.40 22.70
CA CYS A 676 12.84 -9.58 22.99
C CYS A 676 11.92 -9.02 21.89
N LEU A 677 12.31 -7.93 21.21
CA LEU A 677 11.55 -7.32 20.12
C LEU A 677 11.57 -8.18 18.86
N SER A 678 12.68 -8.90 18.64
CA SER A 678 12.84 -9.82 17.51
C SER A 678 12.08 -11.14 17.66
N GLU A 679 11.73 -11.54 18.89
CA GLU A 679 11.26 -12.89 19.23
C GLU A 679 9.91 -13.20 18.56
N PHE A 680 8.89 -12.36 18.76
CA PHE A 680 7.58 -12.56 18.14
C PHE A 680 7.62 -12.49 16.61
N PRO A 681 8.27 -11.49 15.97
CA PRO A 681 8.42 -11.48 14.52
C PRO A 681 9.16 -12.70 13.95
N SER A 682 10.25 -13.14 14.59
CA SER A 682 11.00 -14.35 14.20
C SER A 682 10.08 -15.57 14.17
N ASN A 683 9.38 -15.82 15.27
CA ASN A 683 8.54 -17.01 15.42
C ASN A 683 7.29 -16.99 14.50
N MET A 684 6.68 -15.82 14.29
CA MET A 684 5.41 -15.72 13.55
C MET A 684 5.54 -15.51 12.04
N PHE A 685 6.60 -14.85 11.56
CA PHE A 685 6.78 -14.52 10.14
C PHE A 685 7.99 -15.21 9.49
N TYR A 686 8.95 -15.71 10.29
CA TYR A 686 10.21 -16.29 9.79
C TYR A 686 10.52 -17.68 10.38
N GLU A 687 9.49 -18.41 10.82
CA GLU A 687 9.59 -19.81 11.25
C GLU A 687 10.58 -20.04 12.43
N GLY A 688 10.82 -19.00 13.24
CA GLY A 688 11.83 -19.01 14.33
C GLY A 688 13.29 -18.95 13.84
N SER A 689 13.53 -18.78 12.53
CA SER A 689 14.87 -18.87 11.93
C SER A 689 15.72 -17.59 12.02
N LEU A 690 15.16 -16.49 12.53
CA LEU A 690 15.89 -15.22 12.67
C LEU A 690 16.70 -15.22 13.98
N GLN A 691 18.02 -15.13 13.84
CA GLN A 691 19.00 -15.12 14.92
C GLN A 691 19.38 -13.69 15.30
N ASN A 692 19.86 -13.49 16.53
CA ASN A 692 20.29 -12.20 17.05
C ASN A 692 21.80 -12.03 16.94
N GLY A 693 22.24 -11.07 16.13
CA GLY A 693 23.63 -10.61 16.01
C GLY A 693 23.99 -9.46 16.95
N VAL A 694 23.06 -9.10 17.84
CA VAL A 694 23.23 -8.14 18.94
C VAL A 694 22.66 -8.71 20.22
N THR A 695 23.34 -8.45 21.33
CA THR A 695 22.96 -8.92 22.67
C THR A 695 21.90 -8.03 23.31
N MET A 696 21.35 -8.49 24.43
CA MET A 696 20.45 -7.68 25.27
C MET A 696 21.15 -6.41 25.79
N GLN A 697 22.39 -6.55 26.29
CA GLN A 697 23.13 -5.42 26.89
C GLN A 697 23.49 -4.32 25.87
N GLU A 698 23.78 -4.69 24.61
CA GLU A 698 23.98 -3.71 23.51
C GLU A 698 22.68 -3.01 23.08
N ARG A 699 21.53 -3.40 23.62
CA ARG A 699 20.21 -2.86 23.29
C ARG A 699 19.38 -2.48 24.52
N ILE A 700 20.04 -2.21 25.66
CA ILE A 700 19.43 -1.61 26.87
C ILE A 700 20.04 -0.22 27.09
N ARG A 701 19.24 0.83 26.92
CA ARG A 701 19.61 2.24 27.19
C ARG A 701 19.46 2.57 28.67
N ARG A 702 20.49 2.27 29.47
CA ARG A 702 20.50 2.52 30.94
C ARG A 702 20.50 4.01 31.32
N ASP A 703 20.80 4.86 30.34
CA ASP A 703 20.71 6.32 30.38
C ASP A 703 19.27 6.85 30.31
N VAL A 704 18.32 6.04 29.83
CA VAL A 704 16.92 6.44 29.59
C VAL A 704 16.02 5.93 30.72
N ASP A 705 15.71 6.82 31.67
CA ASP A 705 14.71 6.59 32.73
C ASP A 705 13.27 6.52 32.17
N PHE A 706 12.91 5.36 31.62
CA PHE A 706 11.55 5.05 31.17
C PHE A 706 10.94 3.88 31.96
N PRO A 707 9.68 3.98 32.42
CA PRO A 707 9.04 2.96 33.26
C PRO A 707 8.60 1.74 32.45
N TRP A 708 9.57 0.93 31.99
CA TRP A 708 9.29 -0.37 31.38
C TRP A 708 8.71 -1.34 32.44
N PRO A 709 7.62 -2.08 32.15
CA PRO A 709 7.03 -3.03 33.10
C PRO A 709 7.98 -4.14 33.55
N VAL A 710 8.96 -4.49 32.71
CA VAL A 710 10.05 -5.43 33.00
C VAL A 710 11.35 -4.79 32.48
N VAL A 711 12.32 -4.59 33.37
CA VAL A 711 13.53 -3.80 33.10
C VAL A 711 14.36 -4.36 31.93
N ASP A 712 14.55 -5.69 31.90
CA ASP A 712 15.30 -6.38 30.83
C ASP A 712 14.46 -6.69 29.57
N SER A 713 13.27 -6.11 29.45
CA SER A 713 12.39 -6.27 28.29
C SER A 713 11.74 -4.93 27.94
N PRO A 714 12.44 -4.08 27.14
CA PRO A 714 11.99 -2.73 26.78
C PRO A 714 10.84 -2.75 25.75
N MET A 715 9.72 -3.37 26.13
CA MET A 715 8.49 -3.37 25.37
C MET A 715 7.28 -3.39 26.30
N MET A 716 6.20 -2.72 25.90
CA MET A 716 4.91 -2.84 26.58
C MET A 716 3.73 -2.71 25.63
N PHE A 717 2.66 -3.44 25.92
CA PHE A 717 1.33 -3.20 25.38
C PHE A 717 0.52 -2.51 26.46
N TRP A 718 0.20 -1.23 26.26
CA TRP A 718 -0.60 -0.43 27.17
C TRP A 718 -2.08 -0.45 26.72
N SER A 719 -2.92 -1.02 27.58
CA SER A 719 -4.35 -1.26 27.34
C SER A 719 -5.14 0.04 27.38
N ASN A 720 -5.65 0.46 26.23
CA ASN A 720 -6.46 1.66 26.06
C ASN A 720 -7.90 1.27 25.66
N LEU A 721 -8.88 1.60 26.49
CA LEU A 721 -10.30 1.23 26.26
C LEU A 721 -11.18 2.37 25.72
N GLY A 722 -10.61 3.52 25.37
CA GLY A 722 -11.35 4.63 24.75
C GLY A 722 -11.89 4.27 23.37
N ALA A 723 -13.06 4.81 23.00
CA ALA A 723 -13.74 4.51 21.74
C ALA A 723 -12.98 5.00 20.48
N GLU A 724 -13.25 4.38 19.33
CA GLU A 724 -12.85 4.91 18.03
C GLU A 724 -13.85 5.95 17.52
N GLU A 725 -13.34 7.03 16.94
CA GLU A 725 -14.15 8.10 16.36
C GLU A 725 -13.84 8.25 14.86
N ILE A 726 -14.84 8.64 14.07
CA ILE A 726 -14.63 9.03 12.68
C ILE A 726 -13.92 10.39 12.66
N SER A 727 -12.86 10.49 11.86
CA SER A 727 -12.09 11.73 11.65
C SER A 727 -12.78 12.69 10.69
N ALA A 728 -12.25 13.91 10.54
CA ALA A 728 -12.83 14.97 9.72
C ALA A 728 -13.12 14.59 8.25
N SER A 729 -12.50 13.52 7.72
CA SER A 729 -12.65 13.05 6.34
C SER A 729 -13.88 12.16 6.11
N GLY A 730 -14.49 11.60 7.16
CA GLY A 730 -15.44 10.50 7.04
C GLY A 730 -14.80 9.14 6.73
N THR A 731 -13.62 9.13 6.08
CA THR A 731 -12.95 7.92 5.56
C THR A 731 -11.90 7.33 6.51
N SER A 732 -11.37 8.11 7.46
CA SER A 732 -10.33 7.67 8.42
C SER A 732 -10.79 7.76 9.87
N TYR A 733 -10.07 7.11 10.78
CA TYR A 733 -10.43 6.97 12.20
C TYR A 733 -9.38 7.63 13.11
N LEU A 734 -9.80 8.04 14.31
CA LEU A 734 -8.93 8.52 15.39
C LEU A 734 -9.39 7.98 16.75
N ASN A 735 -8.51 8.03 17.75
CA ASN A 735 -8.81 7.63 19.12
C ASN A 735 -8.13 8.61 20.09
N ARG A 736 -8.95 9.48 20.72
CA ARG A 736 -8.47 10.56 21.60
C ARG A 736 -7.68 10.03 22.81
N THR A 737 -8.09 8.87 23.36
CA THR A 737 -7.44 8.28 24.53
C THR A 737 -6.07 7.70 24.18
N GLU A 738 -5.92 7.09 23.01
CA GLU A 738 -4.60 6.72 22.48
C GLU A 738 -3.74 7.94 22.21
N ALA A 739 -4.23 8.98 21.52
CA ALA A 739 -3.43 10.16 21.19
C ALA A 739 -2.91 10.90 22.44
N GLN A 740 -3.73 11.03 23.49
CA GLN A 740 -3.29 11.57 24.78
C GLN A 740 -2.25 10.70 25.48
N ASN A 741 -2.30 9.37 25.30
CA ASN A 741 -1.29 8.48 25.89
C ASN A 741 0.00 8.43 25.05
N VAL A 742 -0.06 8.63 23.73
CA VAL A 742 1.12 8.88 22.86
C VAL A 742 1.88 10.11 23.36
N GLU A 743 1.19 11.24 23.57
CA GLU A 743 1.82 12.48 24.09
C GLU A 743 2.56 12.21 25.41
N LYS A 744 1.90 11.56 26.38
CA LYS A 744 2.51 11.23 27.69
C LYS A 744 3.77 10.38 27.56
N ILE A 745 3.82 9.44 26.62
CA ILE A 745 5.00 8.60 26.35
C ILE A 745 6.13 9.46 25.77
N VAL A 746 5.86 10.29 24.76
CA VAL A 746 6.86 11.20 24.16
C VAL A 746 7.41 12.17 25.21
N THR A 747 6.52 12.77 25.99
CA THR A 747 6.87 13.67 27.10
C THR A 747 7.66 12.97 28.22
N ARG A 748 7.46 11.66 28.46
CA ARG A 748 8.33 10.88 29.36
C ARG A 748 9.69 10.56 28.71
N PHE A 749 9.75 10.23 27.43
CA PHE A 749 11.02 10.05 26.71
C PHE A 749 11.86 11.33 26.68
N PHE A 750 11.25 12.51 26.46
CA PHE A 750 11.94 13.81 26.58
C PHE A 750 12.46 14.06 28.01
N LYS A 751 11.67 13.74 29.05
CA LYS A 751 12.12 13.79 30.46
C LYS A 751 13.22 12.78 30.79
N ALA A 752 13.37 11.74 29.97
CA ALA A 752 14.40 10.71 30.07
C ALA A 752 15.60 10.96 29.13
N GLY A 753 15.73 12.16 28.54
CA GLY A 753 16.89 12.56 27.74
C GLY A 753 16.92 12.05 26.29
N VAL A 754 15.86 11.38 25.82
CA VAL A 754 15.76 10.89 24.43
C VAL A 754 15.56 12.06 23.47
N GLN A 755 16.31 12.09 22.37
CA GLN A 755 16.21 13.14 21.36
C GLN A 755 14.93 12.98 20.50
N PRO A 756 14.31 14.06 20.01
CA PRO A 756 13.12 13.96 19.16
C PRO A 756 13.29 13.07 17.92
N GLY A 757 14.41 13.20 17.21
CA GLY A 757 14.71 12.42 16.01
C GLY A 757 14.85 10.91 16.26
N ASP A 758 15.13 10.48 17.49
CA ASP A 758 15.26 9.08 17.91
C ASP A 758 13.90 8.38 18.11
N ILE A 759 12.80 9.14 18.13
CA ILE A 759 11.44 8.65 18.38
C ILE A 759 10.65 8.59 17.05
N GLY A 760 9.91 7.50 16.84
CA GLY A 760 8.92 7.38 15.77
C GLY A 760 7.54 6.94 16.28
N ILE A 761 6.48 7.54 15.76
CA ILE A 761 5.10 7.20 16.04
C ILE A 761 4.46 6.65 14.78
N ILE A 762 4.00 5.39 14.86
CA ILE A 762 3.35 4.66 13.79
C ILE A 762 1.84 4.57 14.08
N THR A 763 1.01 4.91 13.11
CA THR A 763 -0.44 4.68 13.15
C THR A 763 -0.94 4.23 11.77
N PRO A 764 -1.86 3.26 11.67
CA PRO A 764 -2.43 2.86 10.37
C PRO A 764 -3.44 3.88 9.81
N TYR A 765 -3.93 4.83 10.61
CA TYR A 765 -4.96 5.79 10.21
C TYR A 765 -4.44 7.22 10.17
N GLU A 766 -4.67 7.89 9.04
CA GLU A 766 -4.28 9.28 8.78
C GLU A 766 -5.00 10.26 9.70
N GLY A 767 -6.29 10.00 10.01
CA GLY A 767 -7.03 10.79 11.00
C GLY A 767 -6.37 10.81 12.38
N GLN A 768 -5.81 9.68 12.82
CA GLN A 768 -5.00 9.60 14.03
C GLN A 768 -3.61 10.25 13.86
N ARG A 769 -2.96 10.13 12.68
CA ARG A 769 -1.66 10.77 12.40
C ARG A 769 -1.76 12.29 12.61
N SER A 770 -2.73 12.91 11.95
CA SER A 770 -3.05 14.34 12.10
C SER A 770 -3.38 14.68 13.55
N TYR A 771 -4.34 13.97 14.16
CA TYR A 771 -4.79 14.28 15.53
C TYR A 771 -3.68 14.14 16.60
N VAL A 772 -2.76 13.17 16.46
CA VAL A 772 -1.58 13.03 17.34
C VAL A 772 -0.66 14.24 17.20
N VAL A 773 -0.35 14.67 15.98
CA VAL A 773 0.50 15.84 15.72
C VAL A 773 -0.12 17.11 16.31
N SER A 774 -1.41 17.36 16.06
CA SER A 774 -2.12 18.51 16.64
C SER A 774 -2.17 18.44 18.17
N SER A 775 -2.42 17.26 18.75
CA SER A 775 -2.50 17.06 20.20
C SER A 775 -1.16 17.34 20.88
N MET A 776 -0.05 16.84 20.35
CA MET A 776 1.29 17.12 20.91
C MET A 776 1.64 18.62 20.84
N GLN A 777 1.34 19.30 19.72
CA GLN A 777 1.59 20.74 19.58
C GLN A 777 0.66 21.63 20.42
N ALA A 778 -0.50 21.13 20.84
CA ALA A 778 -1.50 21.87 21.63
C ALA A 778 -1.39 21.62 23.14
N THR A 779 -1.04 20.40 23.56
CA THR A 779 -1.10 19.96 24.98
C THR A 779 0.26 19.52 25.55
N GLY A 780 1.29 19.37 24.73
CA GLY A 780 2.62 18.94 25.17
C GLY A 780 3.30 19.93 26.12
N SER A 781 3.98 19.41 27.16
CA SER A 781 4.64 20.23 28.19
C SER A 781 6.02 20.79 27.80
N PHE A 782 6.59 20.35 26.69
CA PHE A 782 7.88 20.86 26.16
C PHE A 782 7.67 21.95 25.09
N LYS A 783 8.78 22.55 24.63
CA LYS A 783 8.79 23.42 23.44
C LYS A 783 8.10 22.71 22.26
N LYS A 784 7.30 23.45 21.49
CA LYS A 784 6.52 22.85 20.38
C LYS A 784 7.45 22.21 19.36
N GLU A 785 8.56 22.89 19.08
CA GLU A 785 9.64 22.53 18.15
C GLU A 785 10.11 21.08 18.37
N ASN A 786 10.33 20.67 19.63
CA ASN A 786 10.72 19.30 19.98
C ASN A 786 9.67 18.27 19.52
N TYR A 787 8.37 18.56 19.64
CA TYR A 787 7.32 17.65 19.13
C TYR A 787 7.21 17.69 17.59
N LYS A 788 7.66 18.76 16.94
CA LYS A 788 7.68 18.88 15.47
C LYS A 788 8.78 18.02 14.82
N GLU A 789 9.83 17.67 15.57
CA GLU A 789 10.93 16.81 15.12
C GLU A 789 10.66 15.31 15.30
N VAL A 790 9.72 14.91 16.18
CA VAL A 790 9.29 13.51 16.33
C VAL A 790 8.57 13.05 15.06
N GLU A 791 8.98 11.92 14.48
CA GLU A 791 8.44 11.43 13.22
C GLU A 791 7.08 10.74 13.42
N VAL A 792 6.01 11.22 12.79
CA VAL A 792 4.64 10.65 12.91
C VAL A 792 4.09 10.32 11.53
N ALA A 793 3.93 9.03 11.22
CA ALA A 793 3.57 8.56 9.88
C ALA A 793 2.89 7.17 9.87
N SER A 794 2.49 6.72 8.69
CA SER A 794 1.89 5.40 8.50
C SER A 794 2.91 4.26 8.47
N VAL A 795 2.45 3.03 8.68
CA VAL A 795 3.26 1.80 8.56
C VAL A 795 3.99 1.75 7.20
N ASP A 796 3.31 2.14 6.12
CA ASP A 796 3.86 2.16 4.76
C ASP A 796 5.01 3.18 4.64
N ALA A 797 4.86 4.37 5.22
CA ALA A 797 5.88 5.43 5.17
C ALA A 797 7.13 5.11 6.01
N PHE A 798 6.99 4.28 7.04
CA PHE A 798 8.09 3.81 7.89
C PHE A 798 8.87 2.60 7.32
N GLN A 799 8.47 2.02 6.19
CA GLN A 799 9.25 0.95 5.55
C GLN A 799 10.64 1.47 5.12
N GLY A 800 11.65 0.60 5.19
CA GLY A 800 13.06 0.99 5.02
C GLY A 800 13.69 1.83 6.16
N ARG A 801 12.88 2.43 7.05
CA ARG A 801 13.35 3.22 8.19
C ARG A 801 13.55 2.38 9.46
N GLU A 802 14.19 2.99 10.46
CA GLU A 802 14.31 2.53 11.85
C GLU A 802 14.44 3.73 12.81
N LYS A 803 14.14 3.51 14.09
CA LYS A 803 14.26 4.48 15.19
C LYS A 803 14.78 3.78 16.44
N ASP A 804 15.27 4.55 17.41
CA ASP A 804 15.65 4.01 18.71
C ASP A 804 14.42 3.55 19.49
N PHE A 805 13.37 4.38 19.52
CA PHE A 805 12.09 4.07 20.17
C PHE A 805 10.91 4.21 19.20
N ILE A 806 9.96 3.26 19.26
CA ILE A 806 8.73 3.29 18.47
C ILE A 806 7.49 3.26 19.37
N ILE A 807 6.50 4.07 19.02
CA ILE A 807 5.15 4.06 19.61
C ILE A 807 4.17 3.66 18.50
N LEU A 808 3.41 2.59 18.69
CA LEU A 808 2.37 2.12 17.76
C LEU A 808 0.98 2.41 18.33
N SER A 809 0.20 3.26 17.67
CA SER A 809 -1.23 3.47 17.98
C SER A 809 -2.09 2.60 17.08
N CYS A 810 -2.93 1.76 17.66
CA CYS A 810 -3.82 0.85 16.95
C CYS A 810 -5.16 1.49 16.55
N VAL A 811 -5.63 2.49 17.30
CA VAL A 811 -6.88 3.25 17.13
C VAL A 811 -8.17 2.44 17.36
N ARG A 812 -8.27 1.23 16.79
CA ARG A 812 -9.52 0.48 16.67
C ARG A 812 -10.04 -0.04 18.01
N SER A 813 -11.27 0.32 18.30
CA SER A 813 -11.96 0.17 19.57
C SER A 813 -13.48 0.15 19.32
N ASN A 814 -13.98 -0.98 18.80
CA ASN A 814 -15.38 -1.21 18.41
C ASN A 814 -15.83 -2.66 18.68
N ASP A 815 -17.14 -2.89 18.74
CA ASP A 815 -17.67 -4.22 19.04
C ASP A 815 -17.86 -5.13 17.81
N HIS A 816 -18.27 -4.60 16.66
CA HIS A 816 -18.77 -5.40 15.53
C HIS A 816 -18.04 -5.19 14.18
N GLN A 817 -17.13 -4.23 14.07
CA GLN A 817 -16.63 -3.70 12.80
C GLN A 817 -15.20 -4.16 12.42
N GLY A 818 -14.61 -5.06 13.21
CA GLY A 818 -13.25 -5.58 12.97
C GLY A 818 -12.15 -4.52 13.14
N ILE A 819 -10.98 -4.78 12.53
CA ILE A 819 -9.75 -4.00 12.77
C ILE A 819 -9.15 -3.35 11.51
N GLY A 820 -9.79 -3.48 10.33
CA GLY A 820 -9.36 -2.87 9.07
C GLY A 820 -7.90 -3.18 8.70
N PHE A 821 -7.13 -2.14 8.37
CA PHE A 821 -5.69 -2.21 8.03
C PHE A 821 -4.82 -3.03 9.00
N LEU A 822 -5.19 -3.15 10.28
CA LEU A 822 -4.43 -3.94 11.25
C LEU A 822 -4.50 -5.47 11.00
N SER A 823 -5.32 -5.93 10.04
CA SER A 823 -5.45 -7.35 9.71
C SER A 823 -4.33 -7.89 8.80
N ASP A 824 -3.64 -7.04 8.00
CA ASP A 824 -2.53 -7.50 7.15
C ASP A 824 -1.31 -7.91 8.02
N PRO A 825 -0.87 -9.18 8.00
CA PRO A 825 0.30 -9.65 8.75
C PRO A 825 1.57 -8.89 8.42
N ARG A 826 1.72 -8.44 7.17
CA ARG A 826 2.91 -7.76 6.66
C ARG A 826 3.01 -6.33 7.22
N ARG A 827 1.87 -5.66 7.41
CA ARG A 827 1.78 -4.36 8.10
C ARG A 827 2.25 -4.50 9.55
N LEU A 828 1.75 -5.51 10.27
CA LEU A 828 2.16 -5.75 11.66
C LEU A 828 3.66 -6.10 11.75
N ASN A 829 4.16 -6.96 10.87
CA ASN A 829 5.59 -7.30 10.82
C ASN A 829 6.47 -6.08 10.59
N VAL A 830 6.13 -5.20 9.64
CA VAL A 830 6.85 -3.92 9.44
C VAL A 830 6.80 -3.07 10.71
N ALA A 831 5.63 -2.85 11.31
CA ALA A 831 5.44 -1.98 12.48
C ALA A 831 6.24 -2.46 13.70
N LEU A 832 6.18 -3.76 14.05
CA LEU A 832 6.90 -4.33 15.19
C LEU A 832 8.43 -4.25 15.04
N THR A 833 8.95 -4.16 13.81
CA THR A 833 10.39 -4.29 13.51
C THR A 833 11.09 -2.99 13.15
N ARG A 834 10.50 -1.83 13.51
CA ARG A 834 11.12 -0.51 13.32
C ARG A 834 12.01 -0.05 14.49
N ALA A 835 11.80 -0.57 15.70
CA ALA A 835 12.52 -0.15 16.91
C ALA A 835 13.90 -0.83 17.04
N LYS A 836 14.89 -0.10 17.55
CA LYS A 836 16.19 -0.66 17.97
C LYS A 836 16.18 -1.02 19.45
N TYR A 837 15.80 -0.08 20.31
CA TYR A 837 15.91 -0.20 21.77
C TYR A 837 14.58 -0.40 22.49
N GLY A 838 13.46 0.17 22.03
CA GLY A 838 12.18 -0.08 22.71
C GLY A 838 10.90 0.17 21.90
N LEU A 839 9.84 -0.55 22.27
CA LEU A 839 8.55 -0.57 21.56
C LEU A 839 7.37 -0.43 22.52
N VAL A 840 6.56 0.62 22.36
CA VAL A 840 5.29 0.79 23.06
C VAL A 840 4.14 0.59 22.08
N ILE A 841 3.18 -0.28 22.42
CA ILE A 841 1.95 -0.49 21.66
C ILE A 841 0.77 0.03 22.49
N LEU A 842 -0.08 0.84 21.88
CA LEU A 842 -1.34 1.36 22.43
C LEU A 842 -2.50 0.77 21.63
N GLY A 843 -3.51 0.25 22.32
CA GLY A 843 -4.73 -0.25 21.65
C GLY A 843 -5.72 -0.89 22.61
N ASN A 844 -6.91 -1.24 22.11
CA ASN A 844 -7.93 -1.94 22.87
C ASN A 844 -7.75 -3.48 22.74
N PRO A 845 -7.30 -4.19 23.80
CA PRO A 845 -7.05 -5.63 23.70
C PRO A 845 -8.31 -6.45 23.38
N LYS A 846 -9.49 -6.02 23.86
CA LYS A 846 -10.77 -6.73 23.66
C LYS A 846 -11.19 -6.80 22.20
N VAL A 847 -10.73 -5.84 21.39
CA VAL A 847 -11.08 -5.70 19.98
C VAL A 847 -10.02 -6.36 19.11
N LEU A 848 -8.75 -6.10 19.42
CA LEU A 848 -7.61 -6.70 18.74
C LEU A 848 -7.57 -8.23 18.93
N SER A 849 -7.90 -8.75 20.13
CA SER A 849 -7.90 -10.21 20.39
C SER A 849 -8.95 -10.99 19.59
N LYS A 850 -9.89 -10.32 18.90
CA LYS A 850 -10.83 -10.94 17.95
C LYS A 850 -10.10 -11.43 16.70
N HIS A 851 -8.98 -10.79 16.31
CA HIS A 851 -8.15 -11.23 15.19
C HIS A 851 -7.07 -12.22 15.64
N PRO A 852 -6.94 -13.40 15.01
CA PRO A 852 -6.01 -14.44 15.45
C PRO A 852 -4.55 -13.99 15.62
N LEU A 853 -3.98 -13.20 14.70
CA LEU A 853 -2.58 -12.76 14.81
C LEU A 853 -2.34 -11.83 16.02
N TRP A 854 -3.32 -10.95 16.32
CA TRP A 854 -3.27 -10.05 17.47
C TRP A 854 -3.53 -10.78 18.79
N HIS A 855 -4.31 -11.86 18.79
CA HIS A 855 -4.48 -12.73 19.95
C HIS A 855 -3.14 -13.33 20.40
N TYR A 856 -2.30 -13.85 19.50
CA TYR A 856 -0.96 -14.34 19.87
C TYR A 856 -0.01 -13.22 20.29
N LEU A 857 -0.11 -12.01 19.71
CA LEU A 857 0.70 -10.86 20.17
C LEU A 857 0.34 -10.48 21.60
N LEU A 858 -0.96 -10.37 21.92
CA LEU A 858 -1.45 -10.08 23.27
C LEU A 858 -1.06 -11.16 24.28
N LEU A 859 -1.10 -12.45 23.90
CA LEU A 859 -0.58 -13.55 24.72
C LEU A 859 0.93 -13.42 24.97
N HIS A 860 1.72 -13.20 23.92
CA HIS A 860 3.19 -13.04 24.02
C HIS A 860 3.60 -11.91 24.99
N PHE A 861 2.89 -10.77 24.94
CA PHE A 861 3.09 -9.67 25.88
C PHE A 861 2.58 -10.02 27.30
N LYS A 862 1.44 -10.70 27.43
CA LYS A 862 0.89 -11.10 28.74
C LYS A 862 1.77 -12.12 29.47
N GLU A 863 2.29 -13.12 28.76
CA GLU A 863 3.22 -14.13 29.28
C GLU A 863 4.54 -13.52 29.83
N ARG A 864 4.92 -12.34 29.33
CA ARG A 864 6.12 -11.59 29.74
C ARG A 864 5.81 -10.48 30.77
N ASN A 865 4.57 -10.40 31.28
CA ASN A 865 4.07 -9.30 32.13
C ASN A 865 4.18 -7.90 31.49
N CYS A 866 4.37 -7.83 30.17
CA CYS A 866 4.48 -6.59 29.39
C CYS A 866 3.11 -6.05 28.92
N LEU A 867 2.01 -6.75 29.17
CA LEU A 867 0.64 -6.26 28.94
C LEU A 867 0.15 -5.53 30.21
N VAL A 868 -0.04 -4.21 30.10
CA VAL A 868 -0.26 -3.31 31.25
C VAL A 868 -1.44 -2.35 31.07
N GLU A 869 -1.93 -1.84 32.18
CA GLU A 869 -3.00 -0.84 32.30
C GLU A 869 -2.72 0.14 33.45
N GLY A 870 -3.59 1.13 33.65
CA GLY A 870 -3.38 2.22 34.61
C GLY A 870 -2.55 3.40 34.06
N PRO A 871 -2.11 4.33 34.91
CA PRO A 871 -1.34 5.51 34.50
C PRO A 871 0.14 5.19 34.27
N LEU A 872 0.80 5.93 33.37
CA LEU A 872 2.22 5.74 33.02
C LEU A 872 3.19 5.87 34.23
N THR A 873 2.78 6.55 35.30
CA THR A 873 3.54 6.70 36.55
C THR A 873 3.39 5.52 37.51
N ASN A 874 2.41 4.64 37.30
CA ASN A 874 2.15 3.45 38.12
C ASN A 874 1.42 2.39 37.28
N LEU A 875 2.12 1.85 36.27
CA LEU A 875 1.61 0.81 35.39
C LEU A 875 1.41 -0.49 36.17
N GLN A 876 0.30 -1.18 35.90
CA GLN A 876 -0.06 -2.45 36.53
C GLN A 876 -0.30 -3.52 35.46
N VAL A 877 0.02 -4.79 35.75
CA VAL A 877 -0.17 -5.89 34.79
C VAL A 877 -1.66 -6.13 34.57
N SER A 878 -2.10 -6.10 33.31
CA SER A 878 -3.53 -6.20 32.98
C SER A 878 -4.07 -7.60 33.22
N LEU A 879 -5.13 -7.69 34.03
CA LEU A 879 -5.80 -8.95 34.33
C LEU A 879 -6.71 -9.44 33.20
N LEU A 880 -7.00 -8.59 32.19
CA LEU A 880 -7.90 -8.87 31.07
C LEU A 880 -7.68 -10.27 30.46
N GLN A 881 -8.75 -11.06 30.39
CA GLN A 881 -8.75 -12.38 29.75
C GLN A 881 -9.30 -12.29 28.33
N PHE A 882 -8.73 -13.09 27.42
CA PHE A 882 -9.10 -13.09 25.99
C PHE A 882 -9.56 -14.48 25.58
N SER A 883 -10.81 -14.61 25.14
CA SER A 883 -11.32 -15.82 24.50
C SER A 883 -10.48 -16.17 23.28
N ARG A 884 -10.16 -17.45 23.08
CA ARG A 884 -9.57 -17.92 21.81
C ARG A 884 -10.55 -17.61 20.65
N PRO A 885 -10.10 -17.05 19.52
CA PRO A 885 -10.96 -16.79 18.36
C PRO A 885 -11.66 -18.06 17.87
N LYS A 886 -12.96 -17.97 17.59
CA LYS A 886 -13.77 -19.11 17.09
C LYS A 886 -13.36 -19.60 15.70
N GLN A 887 -12.58 -18.81 14.95
CA GLN A 887 -12.03 -19.20 13.65
C GLN A 887 -10.53 -19.48 13.76
N THR A 888 -10.11 -20.65 13.29
CA THR A 888 -8.72 -20.89 12.92
C THR A 888 -8.31 -19.96 11.77
N TYR A 889 -7.11 -19.40 11.88
CA TYR A 889 -6.59 -18.44 10.91
C TYR A 889 -6.46 -19.05 9.51
N ARG A 890 -7.26 -18.54 8.55
CA ARG A 890 -7.26 -18.93 7.14
C ARG A 890 -6.28 -18.09 6.30
N GLY A 891 -5.12 -17.75 6.86
CA GLY A 891 -4.01 -17.24 6.05
C GLY A 891 -3.36 -18.34 5.19
N PRO A 892 -2.42 -17.98 4.30
CA PRO A 892 -1.68 -18.96 3.49
C PRO A 892 -1.09 -20.11 4.32
N GLN A 893 -1.11 -21.33 3.78
CA GLN A 893 -0.79 -22.58 4.51
C GLN A 893 0.52 -22.54 5.32
N ARG A 894 1.54 -21.81 4.87
CA ARG A 894 2.83 -21.66 5.59
C ARG A 894 2.64 -21.09 7.01
N TYR A 895 1.71 -20.14 7.19
CA TYR A 895 1.39 -19.60 8.52
C TYR A 895 0.70 -20.63 9.43
N GLN A 896 0.05 -21.68 8.90
CA GLN A 896 -0.55 -22.71 9.74
C GLN A 896 0.50 -23.51 10.53
N MET A 897 1.72 -23.66 10.02
CA MET A 897 2.82 -24.26 10.78
C MET A 897 3.30 -23.37 11.93
N ALA A 898 3.45 -22.06 11.70
CA ALA A 898 3.75 -21.10 12.78
C ALA A 898 2.64 -21.09 13.84
N TYR A 899 1.37 -21.17 13.43
CA TYR A 899 0.22 -21.32 14.32
C TYR A 899 0.24 -22.64 15.09
N GLN A 900 0.64 -23.75 14.47
CA GLN A 900 0.80 -25.03 15.16
C GLN A 900 1.96 -24.98 16.17
N HIS A 901 3.04 -24.25 15.88
CA HIS A 901 4.14 -24.02 16.82
C HIS A 901 3.71 -23.14 18.02
N ALA A 902 2.97 -22.05 17.79
CA ALA A 902 2.39 -21.23 18.87
C ALA A 902 1.35 -21.99 19.71
N ASN A 903 0.56 -22.87 19.08
CA ASN A 903 -0.32 -23.80 19.80
C ASN A 903 0.47 -24.86 20.57
N ALA A 904 1.62 -25.33 20.08
CA ALA A 904 2.47 -26.27 20.79
C ALA A 904 3.11 -25.61 22.04
N MET A 905 3.61 -24.38 21.92
CA MET A 905 4.12 -23.59 23.05
C MET A 905 3.04 -23.40 24.13
N THR A 906 1.82 -23.05 23.75
CA THR A 906 0.71 -22.86 24.71
C THR A 906 0.08 -24.17 25.22
N SER A 907 0.24 -25.30 24.53
CA SER A 907 -0.31 -26.61 24.97
C SER A 907 0.69 -27.42 25.81
N GLY A 908 1.97 -27.08 25.80
CA GLY A 908 3.07 -27.82 26.46
C GLY A 908 3.02 -27.92 28.00
N ARG A 909 1.92 -27.51 28.64
CA ARG A 909 1.68 -27.64 30.09
C ARG A 909 0.29 -28.19 30.47
N GLN A 910 -0.59 -28.51 29.52
CA GLN A 910 -1.91 -29.11 29.81
C GLN A 910 -2.37 -30.11 28.73
N ALA A 911 -1.91 -31.36 28.82
CA ALA A 911 -2.70 -32.58 28.57
C ALA A 911 -1.85 -33.84 28.82
N GLY A 912 -2.37 -34.79 29.58
CA GLY A 912 -1.90 -36.18 29.54
C GLY A 912 -2.70 -36.98 28.51
N PHE A 913 -2.16 -38.13 28.10
CA PHE A 913 -2.86 -39.27 27.46
C PHE A 913 -4.18 -38.97 26.72
N ASN A 914 -4.10 -38.73 25.41
CA ASN A 914 -4.66 -39.72 24.48
C ASN A 914 -4.08 -39.58 23.06
N GLY A 915 -3.98 -40.70 22.35
CA GLY A 915 -3.39 -40.75 21.01
C GLY A 915 -4.42 -41.12 19.95
N ASN A 916 -4.60 -40.27 18.95
CA ASN A 916 -5.05 -40.70 17.62
C ASN A 916 -4.69 -39.64 16.56
N LYS A 917 -4.18 -40.08 15.40
CA LYS A 917 -3.92 -39.22 14.23
C LYS A 917 -4.45 -39.90 12.97
N PRO A 918 -5.45 -39.32 12.28
CA PRO A 918 -5.74 -39.66 10.90
C PRO A 918 -4.55 -39.26 10.00
N ARG A 919 -4.28 -40.08 8.99
CA ARG A 919 -3.36 -39.77 7.89
C ARG A 919 -4.20 -39.34 6.69
N GLN A 920 -3.86 -38.22 6.06
CA GLN A 920 -4.60 -37.75 4.88
C GLN A 920 -3.64 -37.12 3.88
N GLU A 921 -3.58 -37.75 2.71
CA GLU A 921 -3.01 -37.21 1.48
C GLU A 921 -4.14 -36.47 0.72
N TYR A 922 -3.85 -35.36 0.02
CA TYR A 922 -4.23 -35.12 -1.38
C TYR A 922 -4.00 -33.67 -1.87
N ASN A 923 -3.54 -33.61 -3.12
CA ASN A 923 -3.64 -32.57 -4.17
C ASN A 923 -3.38 -31.07 -3.90
N ASP A 924 -2.76 -30.48 -4.93
CA ASP A 924 -2.49 -29.07 -5.10
C ASP A 924 -3.60 -28.36 -5.90
N ASN A 925 -3.77 -27.05 -5.65
CA ASN A 925 -4.51 -26.00 -6.37
C ASN A 925 -4.92 -24.88 -5.39
N GLY A 926 -3.97 -24.37 -4.59
CA GLY A 926 -4.19 -23.29 -3.64
C GLY A 926 -3.91 -21.90 -4.22
N SER A 927 -4.92 -21.24 -4.82
CA SER A 927 -4.77 -19.86 -5.28
C SER A 927 -4.46 -18.91 -4.11
N ILE A 928 -3.27 -18.32 -4.09
CA ILE A 928 -2.86 -17.32 -3.10
C ILE A 928 -3.52 -16.00 -3.45
N VAL A 929 -4.61 -15.68 -2.75
CA VAL A 929 -5.25 -14.36 -2.79
C VAL A 929 -4.35 -13.36 -2.06
N GLY A 930 -3.66 -12.50 -2.80
CA GLY A 930 -2.93 -11.37 -2.23
C GLY A 930 -3.90 -10.40 -1.56
N TYR A 931 -3.59 -9.96 -0.33
CA TYR A 931 -4.45 -9.06 0.45
C TYR A 931 -4.75 -7.77 -0.33
N ILE A 932 -6.04 -7.50 -0.56
CA ILE A 932 -6.53 -6.28 -1.23
C ILE A 932 -6.75 -5.21 -0.16
N PRO A 933 -6.31 -3.96 -0.37
CA PRO A 933 -6.67 -2.84 0.50
C PRO A 933 -8.16 -2.50 0.44
N ASP A 934 -8.94 -3.09 1.35
CA ASP A 934 -10.18 -2.47 1.81
C ASP A 934 -9.82 -1.24 2.65
N ASP A 935 -9.90 -0.04 2.04
CA ASP A 935 -10.35 1.24 2.66
C ASP A 935 -10.16 2.48 1.75
N VAL A 936 -10.56 2.40 0.46
CA VAL A 936 -10.98 3.61 -0.30
C VAL A 936 -12.52 3.82 -0.20
N SER A 937 -13.23 2.84 0.36
CA SER A 937 -14.59 2.97 0.91
C SER A 937 -14.83 1.87 1.94
N SER A 938 -14.90 2.23 3.22
CA SER A 938 -14.76 1.31 4.36
C SER A 938 -16.04 0.57 4.75
N VAL A 939 -16.72 -0.05 3.79
CA VAL A 939 -17.91 -0.91 4.00
C VAL A 939 -17.87 -2.16 3.11
N HIS A 940 -17.13 -3.18 3.55
CA HIS A 940 -17.31 -4.57 3.15
C HIS A 940 -17.48 -5.42 4.43
N SER A 941 -18.69 -5.95 4.62
CA SER A 941 -19.05 -6.75 5.80
C SER A 941 -18.58 -8.20 5.66
N SER A 942 -18.07 -8.79 6.74
CA SER A 942 -17.68 -10.21 6.79
C SER A 942 -18.90 -11.15 6.82
N ALA A 943 -19.58 -11.30 5.67
CA ALA A 943 -20.85 -12.02 5.54
C ALA A 943 -20.72 -13.48 5.07
N LEU A 944 -19.82 -14.26 5.69
CA LEU A 944 -19.78 -15.73 5.57
C LEU A 944 -19.65 -16.39 6.95
N GLY A 945 -20.74 -16.31 7.72
CA GLY A 945 -20.91 -16.98 9.00
C GLY A 945 -22.36 -17.38 9.19
N GLY A 946 -22.72 -18.59 8.75
CA GLY A 946 -24.08 -19.11 8.90
C GLY A 946 -24.46 -19.29 10.37
N VAL A 947 -25.55 -18.64 10.79
CA VAL A 947 -26.16 -18.86 12.10
C VAL A 947 -27.08 -20.08 11.99
N GLY A 948 -26.75 -21.16 12.71
CA GLY A 948 -27.60 -22.34 12.77
C GLY A 948 -28.86 -22.07 13.58
N VAL A 949 -30.03 -22.28 12.96
CA VAL A 949 -31.32 -22.25 13.66
C VAL A 949 -31.45 -23.53 14.52
N PRO A 950 -31.86 -23.44 15.80
CA PRO A 950 -32.01 -24.62 16.64
C PRO A 950 -33.24 -25.45 16.22
N SER A 951 -33.01 -26.65 15.70
CA SER A 951 -34.07 -27.59 15.31
C SER A 951 -34.64 -28.34 16.52
N ASN A 952 -35.93 -28.15 16.84
CA ASN A 952 -36.58 -28.93 17.89
C ASN A 952 -38.12 -28.99 17.75
N TYR A 953 -38.64 -29.97 17.01
CA TYR A 953 -40.00 -30.54 17.13
C TYR A 953 -39.95 -32.03 16.70
N PRO A 954 -40.89 -32.91 17.15
CA PRO A 954 -40.64 -34.34 17.32
C PRO A 954 -41.02 -35.23 16.10
N PRO A 955 -40.56 -36.50 16.07
CA PRO A 955 -40.76 -37.40 14.93
C PRO A 955 -42.05 -38.23 15.02
N MET A 956 -42.68 -38.48 13.87
CA MET A 956 -43.60 -39.61 13.66
C MET A 956 -43.48 -40.17 12.23
N PHE A 957 -43.69 -41.49 12.10
CA PHE A 957 -43.78 -42.28 10.87
C PHE A 957 -42.57 -42.29 9.92
N SER A 958 -41.59 -43.12 10.29
CA SER A 958 -40.81 -43.89 9.33
C SER A 958 -41.70 -44.85 8.51
N ASN A 959 -41.49 -44.98 7.18
CA ASN A 959 -41.48 -46.27 6.48
C ASN A 959 -41.12 -46.22 4.97
N PHE A 960 -40.24 -47.14 4.56
CA PHE A 960 -40.22 -47.93 3.32
C PHE A 960 -39.85 -47.36 1.91
N GLN A 961 -38.81 -48.02 1.36
CA GLN A 961 -38.63 -48.51 -0.03
C GLN A 961 -38.13 -47.59 -1.17
N GLU A 962 -37.82 -48.24 -2.31
CA GLU A 962 -36.68 -47.93 -3.20
C GLU A 962 -37.06 -47.59 -4.66
N SER A 963 -36.05 -47.08 -5.39
CA SER A 963 -35.77 -47.31 -6.83
C SER A 963 -36.44 -46.45 -7.92
N TRP A 964 -35.92 -46.62 -9.17
CA TRP A 964 -36.26 -45.99 -10.46
C TRP A 964 -35.66 -44.58 -10.76
N PRO A 965 -35.37 -44.24 -12.04
CA PRO A 965 -34.62 -45.06 -13.01
C PRO A 965 -33.61 -44.29 -13.91
N LEU A 966 -32.80 -45.03 -14.68
CA LEU A 966 -31.99 -44.52 -15.82
C LEU A 966 -32.73 -44.70 -17.16
N PRO A 967 -32.57 -43.79 -18.14
CA PRO A 967 -32.89 -44.04 -19.55
C PRO A 967 -31.64 -44.35 -20.40
N GLY A 968 -31.77 -45.26 -21.37
CA GLY A 968 -30.70 -45.69 -22.29
C GLY A 968 -31.04 -45.56 -23.78
N ARG A 969 -30.03 -45.77 -24.64
CA ARG A 969 -30.09 -45.71 -26.12
C ARG A 969 -31.18 -46.62 -26.74
N PRO A 970 -31.57 -46.38 -28.02
CA PRO A 970 -31.16 -47.35 -29.05
C PRO A 970 -30.90 -46.83 -30.49
N ASN A 971 -30.01 -47.54 -31.21
CA ASN A 971 -29.98 -47.82 -32.67
C ASN A 971 -29.90 -46.69 -33.74
N GLY A 972 -29.51 -47.09 -34.96
CA GLY A 972 -29.44 -46.27 -36.17
C GLY A 972 -29.41 -47.12 -37.45
N LYS A 973 -29.39 -46.50 -38.65
CA LYS A 973 -29.32 -47.18 -39.96
C LYS A 973 -28.91 -46.25 -41.13
N GLY A 974 -27.91 -46.68 -41.92
CA GLY A 974 -27.91 -46.72 -43.39
C GLY A 974 -27.98 -45.46 -44.29
N LYS A 975 -26.84 -45.20 -44.95
CA LYS A 975 -26.65 -44.91 -46.42
C LYS A 975 -26.91 -43.52 -47.06
N ASN A 976 -25.98 -43.25 -47.99
CA ASN A 976 -26.03 -42.41 -49.22
C ASN A 976 -25.98 -40.88 -49.12
N GLY A 977 -25.11 -40.26 -49.95
CA GLY A 977 -25.17 -38.84 -50.33
C GLY A 977 -23.84 -38.07 -50.24
N ALA A 978 -23.10 -37.97 -51.35
CA ALA A 978 -22.05 -36.97 -51.57
C ALA A 978 -22.40 -36.17 -52.83
N PRO A 979 -21.87 -34.94 -53.01
CA PRO A 979 -20.68 -34.83 -53.87
C PRO A 979 -19.68 -33.68 -53.56
N GLN A 980 -18.41 -33.90 -53.94
CA GLN A 980 -17.40 -32.89 -54.38
C GLN A 980 -16.91 -31.83 -53.35
N SER A 981 -15.78 -31.12 -53.52
CA SER A 981 -14.42 -31.34 -54.12
C SER A 981 -13.59 -30.06 -53.75
N VAL A 982 -12.25 -29.89 -53.83
CA VAL A 982 -11.19 -30.27 -54.79
C VAL A 982 -9.80 -30.26 -54.09
N ALA A 983 -8.87 -31.11 -54.58
CA ALA A 983 -7.39 -31.19 -54.49
C ALA A 983 -6.52 -30.26 -53.59
N GLY A 984 -5.31 -30.67 -53.17
CA GLY A 984 -4.66 -32.00 -53.32
C GLY A 984 -3.12 -31.99 -53.20
N GLU A 985 -2.53 -33.20 -53.21
CA GLU A 985 -1.15 -33.57 -53.65
C GLU A 985 0.08 -32.94 -52.91
N SER A 986 1.25 -33.56 -52.71
CA SER A 986 1.88 -34.90 -52.90
C SER A 986 3.24 -34.89 -52.14
N ILE A 987 4.09 -35.91 -51.91
CA ILE A 987 4.28 -37.36 -52.25
C ILE A 987 5.16 -37.93 -51.08
N ALA A 988 4.97 -39.12 -50.48
CA ALA A 988 5.14 -40.54 -50.88
C ALA A 988 6.58 -41.14 -50.71
N ALA A 989 6.66 -42.41 -50.27
CA ALA A 989 7.85 -43.24 -49.94
C ALA A 989 8.72 -42.74 -48.75
N SER A 990 9.43 -43.54 -47.93
CA SER A 990 9.47 -44.99 -47.58
C SER A 990 10.37 -45.14 -46.31
N GLU A 991 10.73 -46.26 -45.67
CA GLU A 991 10.71 -47.73 -45.92
C GLU A 991 10.47 -48.53 -44.58
N LEU A 992 10.84 -49.82 -44.54
CA LEU A 992 10.87 -50.83 -43.47
C LEU A 992 11.94 -50.54 -42.36
N THR A 993 12.08 -51.22 -41.20
CA THR A 993 11.47 -52.40 -40.49
C THR A 993 11.70 -52.15 -38.98
N ASP A 994 10.81 -52.43 -38.01
CA ASP A 994 10.17 -53.70 -37.56
C ASP A 994 11.11 -54.64 -36.74
N THR A 995 10.49 -55.40 -35.82
CA THR A 995 11.04 -56.39 -34.86
C THR A 995 11.80 -55.85 -33.63
N ARG A 996 11.64 -56.42 -32.42
CA ARG A 996 10.48 -57.09 -31.76
C ARG A 996 10.78 -57.31 -30.26
N SER A 997 9.73 -57.18 -29.44
CA SER A 997 9.35 -58.01 -28.27
C SER A 997 10.39 -58.31 -27.14
N ASP A 998 10.02 -58.70 -25.93
CA ASP A 998 8.74 -59.23 -25.40
C ASP A 998 8.26 -58.56 -24.10
N ALA A 999 6.96 -58.76 -23.81
CA ALA A 999 6.28 -58.46 -22.53
C ALA A 999 6.31 -59.73 -21.62
N PRO A 1000 5.47 -59.95 -20.56
CA PRO A 1000 4.40 -59.16 -19.90
C PRO A 1000 4.90 -58.47 -18.60
N GLY A 1001 4.16 -57.65 -17.84
CA GLY A 1001 2.75 -57.70 -17.42
C GLY A 1001 2.59 -58.54 -16.12
N GLY A 1002 1.82 -58.16 -15.10
CA GLY A 1002 1.02 -56.95 -14.88
C GLY A 1002 0.13 -57.07 -13.62
N ILE A 1003 -0.75 -56.09 -13.39
CA ILE A 1003 -2.01 -56.19 -12.61
C ILE A 1003 -1.91 -56.55 -11.10
N SER A 1004 -1.78 -55.49 -10.29
CA SER A 1004 -2.69 -55.06 -9.20
C SER A 1004 -2.77 -55.71 -7.80
N LEU A 1005 -2.97 -54.78 -6.85
CA LEU A 1005 -3.90 -54.78 -5.69
C LEU A 1005 -3.63 -55.55 -4.37
N SER A 1006 -3.92 -54.79 -3.30
CA SER A 1006 -4.37 -55.19 -1.95
C SER A 1006 -3.62 -56.31 -1.24
N GLY A 1007 -2.61 -55.88 -0.46
CA GLY A 1007 -1.94 -56.70 0.56
C GLY A 1007 -2.76 -56.96 1.82
N LEU A 1008 -2.03 -57.25 2.91
CA LEU A 1008 -2.49 -57.17 4.29
C LEU A 1008 -1.30 -56.83 5.20
N SER A 1009 -1.59 -56.26 6.37
CA SER A 1009 -0.58 -55.88 7.36
C SER A 1009 -0.55 -56.90 8.50
N LEU A 1010 0.63 -57.18 9.05
CA LEU A 1010 0.76 -57.56 10.47
C LEU A 1010 2.16 -57.19 11.00
N ASN A 1011 2.17 -56.87 12.29
CA ASN A 1011 3.31 -56.30 13.02
C ASN A 1011 4.50 -57.25 13.13
N ASP A 1012 5.68 -56.71 13.43
CA ASP A 1012 6.22 -56.98 14.78
C ASP A 1012 7.04 -55.79 15.35
N TYR A 1013 7.24 -55.80 16.66
CA TYR A 1013 7.89 -54.78 17.48
C TYR A 1013 9.13 -55.39 18.16
N ASN A 1014 10.31 -54.73 18.10
CA ASN A 1014 11.09 -54.28 19.28
C ASN A 1014 12.59 -54.03 19.08
N LYS A 1015 13.08 -53.08 19.91
CA LYS A 1015 14.44 -52.96 20.50
C LYS A 1015 15.63 -52.48 19.63
N PRO A 1016 16.69 -51.92 20.27
CA PRO A 1016 17.42 -50.78 19.69
C PRO A 1016 18.97 -50.91 19.81
N THR A 1017 19.69 -49.77 19.73
CA THR A 1017 21.15 -49.59 19.95
C THR A 1017 22.07 -50.25 18.90
N SER A 1018 23.32 -49.83 18.65
CA SER A 1018 24.17 -48.76 19.21
C SER A 1018 25.16 -48.23 18.14
N LEU A 1019 25.97 -47.23 18.49
CA LEU A 1019 26.99 -46.61 17.62
C LEU A 1019 28.31 -47.41 17.48
N SER A 1020 29.06 -47.04 16.43
CA SER A 1020 30.53 -47.08 16.27
C SER A 1020 31.22 -48.27 15.58
N GLN A 1021 32.03 -47.89 14.56
CA GLN A 1021 33.45 -48.20 14.30
C GLN A 1021 34.14 -49.37 15.05
N SER A 1022 35.18 -50.04 14.51
CA SER A 1022 35.76 -50.11 13.15
C SER A 1022 36.95 -51.11 13.18
N ASP A 1023 37.33 -51.73 12.04
CA ASP A 1023 38.63 -52.42 11.83
C ASP A 1023 38.73 -53.00 10.38
N ARG A 1024 39.89 -53.26 9.73
CA ARG A 1024 41.29 -52.77 9.86
C ARG A 1024 42.19 -53.34 8.72
N LEU A 1025 43.51 -53.08 8.81
CA LEU A 1025 44.66 -53.75 8.15
C LEU A 1025 44.85 -53.39 6.65
N ASN A 1026 46.06 -53.35 6.06
CA ASN A 1026 47.45 -53.70 6.47
C ASN A 1026 48.46 -52.85 5.61
N ARG A 1027 49.81 -52.92 5.60
CA ARG A 1027 50.85 -53.78 6.23
C ARG A 1027 52.24 -53.04 6.22
N TYR A 1028 53.01 -53.11 7.31
CA TYR A 1028 54.50 -53.38 7.39
C TYR A 1028 55.54 -52.44 6.70
N VAL A 1029 56.84 -52.32 7.07
CA VAL A 1029 57.74 -52.56 8.26
C VAL A 1029 59.18 -52.17 7.79
N GLU A 1030 60.27 -51.78 8.48
CA GLU A 1030 60.80 -51.46 9.85
C GLU A 1030 62.17 -50.72 9.60
N ASN A 1031 63.14 -50.32 10.47
CA ASN A 1031 63.42 -50.10 11.91
C ASN A 1031 64.58 -49.04 11.96
N THR A 1032 65.02 -48.41 13.07
CA THR A 1032 66.14 -48.89 13.93
C THR A 1032 66.36 -47.96 15.16
N ARG A 1033 66.60 -48.57 16.32
CA ARG A 1033 67.09 -48.16 17.68
C ARG A 1033 67.96 -46.87 17.81
N GLN A 1034 68.14 -46.19 18.96
CA GLN A 1034 67.91 -46.41 20.43
C GLN A 1034 67.45 -45.06 21.10
N GLY A 1035 67.28 -44.77 22.41
CA GLY A 1035 67.57 -45.39 23.74
C GLY A 1035 68.72 -44.66 24.53
N PRO A 1036 68.72 -44.46 25.89
CA PRO A 1036 67.79 -44.96 26.94
C PRO A 1036 67.38 -43.99 28.14
N ASN A 1037 66.17 -44.22 28.71
CA ASN A 1037 65.77 -44.21 30.15
C ASN A 1037 65.69 -42.92 31.06
N VAL A 1038 64.82 -43.03 32.11
CA VAL A 1038 64.68 -42.30 33.41
C VAL A 1038 63.94 -40.93 33.50
N GLY A 1039 62.82 -40.90 34.27
CA GLY A 1039 62.71 -40.01 35.46
C GLY A 1039 61.65 -38.89 35.58
N THR A 1040 60.46 -39.20 36.12
CA THR A 1040 59.63 -38.42 37.10
C THR A 1040 59.53 -36.86 37.10
N GLY A 1041 58.31 -36.32 37.25
CA GLY A 1041 58.09 -34.95 37.79
C GLY A 1041 56.64 -34.41 37.74
N PHE A 1042 56.13 -33.85 38.84
CA PHE A 1042 54.86 -33.10 38.90
C PHE A 1042 55.11 -31.58 38.77
N GLY A 1043 54.12 -30.81 38.29
CA GLY A 1043 54.09 -29.35 38.45
C GLY A 1043 53.11 -28.62 37.53
N ALA A 1044 52.34 -27.68 38.06
CA ALA A 1044 51.43 -26.80 37.30
C ALA A 1044 51.69 -25.33 37.63
N GLY A 1045 51.56 -24.41 36.66
CA GLY A 1045 51.86 -22.99 36.90
C GLY A 1045 51.43 -22.03 35.80
N ARG A 1046 50.64 -21.02 36.19
CA ARG A 1046 50.14 -19.86 35.44
C ARG A 1046 51.26 -18.99 34.81
N GLY A 1047 50.96 -18.22 33.76
CA GLY A 1047 51.86 -17.15 33.29
C GLY A 1047 51.40 -16.30 32.08
N LEU A 1048 50.56 -15.29 32.32
CA LEU A 1048 50.49 -14.05 31.51
C LEU A 1048 51.50 -13.02 32.12
N PRO A 1049 51.94 -11.92 31.45
CA PRO A 1049 51.20 -11.15 30.42
C PRO A 1049 52.05 -10.48 29.29
N ARG A 1050 51.38 -9.58 28.56
CA ARG A 1050 51.84 -8.51 27.63
C ARG A 1050 53.31 -8.05 27.70
N GLY A 1051 53.84 -7.74 26.51
CA GLY A 1051 54.93 -6.76 26.26
C GLY A 1051 54.68 -6.01 24.93
N LEU A 1052 55.25 -4.80 24.78
CA LEU A 1052 55.11 -3.92 23.61
C LEU A 1052 56.47 -3.30 23.24
N GLY A 1053 56.69 -2.99 21.96
CA GLY A 1053 57.98 -2.54 21.41
C GLY A 1053 58.85 -3.71 20.90
N GLY A 1054 59.71 -3.54 19.90
CA GLY A 1054 60.07 -2.32 19.15
C GLY A 1054 61.58 -2.09 19.18
N PHE A 1055 62.18 -1.67 18.05
CA PHE A 1055 63.62 -1.69 17.78
C PHE A 1055 64.19 -3.13 17.71
N GLU A 1056 65.25 -3.46 16.98
CA GLU A 1056 65.99 -2.78 15.89
C GLU A 1056 66.61 -3.90 14.99
N ASP A 1057 67.63 -3.59 14.17
CA ASP A 1057 68.69 -4.53 13.75
C ASP A 1057 68.33 -5.72 12.81
N ASP A 1058 69.21 -6.23 11.93
CA ASP A 1058 70.38 -5.61 11.26
C ASP A 1058 70.77 -6.42 9.99
N ASP A 1059 71.67 -5.82 9.20
CA ASP A 1059 72.77 -6.43 8.43
C ASP A 1059 72.56 -7.36 7.19
N ALA A 1060 73.54 -7.23 6.31
CA ALA A 1060 74.20 -8.28 5.52
C ALA A 1060 73.64 -8.79 4.16
N ARG A 1061 74.18 -8.17 3.09
CA ARG A 1061 74.88 -8.84 1.97
C ARG A 1061 74.20 -10.00 1.21
N SER A 1062 73.89 -9.79 -0.09
CA SER A 1062 74.76 -10.30 -1.19
C SER A 1062 74.22 -10.08 -2.62
N VAL A 1063 75.09 -9.44 -3.41
CA VAL A 1063 75.19 -9.33 -4.89
C VAL A 1063 74.38 -10.31 -5.78
N SER A 1064 73.52 -9.75 -6.63
CA SER A 1064 73.43 -10.03 -8.07
C SER A 1064 72.78 -8.81 -8.77
N THR A 1065 73.51 -7.96 -9.50
CA THR A 1065 73.68 -8.03 -10.98
C THR A 1065 72.40 -8.37 -11.77
N ALA A 1066 71.96 -7.60 -12.77
CA ALA A 1066 72.65 -6.55 -13.53
C ALA A 1066 71.73 -5.39 -14.01
N PHE A 1067 72.33 -4.20 -14.22
CA PHE A 1067 71.97 -3.04 -15.07
C PHE A 1067 70.47 -2.68 -15.29
N ALA A 1068 69.98 -1.48 -14.92
CA ALA A 1068 70.37 -0.12 -15.37
C ALA A 1068 70.07 0.13 -16.87
N SER A 1069 69.65 1.33 -17.31
CA SER A 1069 69.85 2.68 -16.74
C SER A 1069 68.59 3.58 -16.90
N GLN A 1070 68.29 4.51 -15.97
CA GLN A 1070 68.53 5.98 -16.04
C GLN A 1070 67.81 6.73 -17.18
N ILE A 1071 67.36 8.00 -17.07
CA ILE A 1071 67.38 9.05 -16.02
C ILE A 1071 66.16 9.98 -16.29
N GLY A 1072 65.62 10.77 -15.35
CA GLY A 1072 65.98 11.04 -13.96
C GLY A 1072 64.94 11.93 -13.26
N THR A 1073 65.23 12.35 -12.02
CA THR A 1073 64.28 12.98 -11.07
C THR A 1073 64.45 14.51 -10.95
N GLY A 1074 63.43 15.20 -10.43
CA GLY A 1074 63.49 16.61 -10.07
C GLY A 1074 62.12 17.28 -9.89
N ASN A 1075 61.63 17.73 -8.72
CA ASN A 1075 61.78 17.40 -7.29
C ASN A 1075 61.33 18.64 -6.49
N ASN A 1076 60.54 18.47 -5.42
CA ASN A 1076 60.05 19.51 -4.48
C ASN A 1076 59.14 20.64 -5.06
N GLY A 1077 58.20 21.20 -4.30
CA GLY A 1077 57.77 20.84 -2.93
C GLY A 1077 56.71 21.79 -2.35
N TYR A 1078 56.26 21.45 -1.14
CA TYR A 1078 55.49 22.17 -0.09
C TYR A 1078 55.16 23.67 -0.28
N ASP A 1079 54.02 24.18 0.22
CA ASP A 1079 53.10 23.61 1.22
C ASP A 1079 51.74 23.11 0.67
#